data_AF-A0A2R6DBS3-F1
#
_entry.id   AF-A0A2R6DBS3-F1
#
_cell.length_a   1.000
_cell.length_b   1.000
_cell.length_c   1.000
_cell.angle_alpha   90.00
_cell.angle_beta   90.00
_cell.angle_gamma   90.00
#
_symmetry.space_group_name_H-M   'P 1'
#
loop_
_entity.id
_entity.type
_entity.pdbx_description
1 polymer ?
#
loop_
_entity_poly.entity_id
_entity_poly.type
_entity_poly.pdbx_seq_one_letter_code
_entity_poly.pdbx_strand_id
1 'polypeptide(L)'
;MAFSSVRVGCVRSVSSTAEQRAAYDWCERTFPRAERVPVDALADDDLDLDVYDVLWWHTDDPIDSEVLAACRGSVETYLERGGGLLLSLRALSAVSDLGIDAVAPDAVGVERSPEPTGFSVKSLHAEHPAFETFDGLRFETTVEERQRSFARYERLVPERGDVLACGYREGDAPGRKTIVSWTQGTRSVIGVGDSFAFDPNTATADDADDSDDPGERAANRSGLAEGVLRFLANGATAPLTTRPRTDEEFAALRRSLSADPNRPTYHLTPPANWCNDPNGLIEYDGNYHVFYQYNPAGPFHGTIHWGHAVSEDLVHWEDRPVALAPSPEGPDRDGCWSGCTVLDGGTPTLFYTGGRDRRQLPCRATAADRSLDSWIKDPANPVIGAPPPDLDLLASEHWEAEFRDHCLWNEDGSWYHLIGSGIAEAGGTVLLYESPDLDEWQFRAPLLVGDQEGAGSVWECPELLDLGGKRLLHVSNYGTVPYFLGRFDPESGTFERERETGDGSGGDPDGVLDHGDFYAPQSMRTGDGRVLTWGWVVEARPPERQWDAGWSGALSIPRELSLSDAGGLIQRPARELEALRGDHVGVSDLRLAEESKPLDASGTALEIGATISVEADAAFELVVRKSPDGEERTPIRYTGEEVIVYREHSSLDPAVAADALRAPVENEDDGENGVVDLRVFVDGSVIEVFANESDCLTSRVYPTRPDSTDLSVAAIGGDVTIETLDVWQLESAWPAEDASEG
;
A
#
# COMPACT_ATOMS: atom_id res chain seq x y z
N MET A 1 -41.80 1.72 7.54
CA MET A 1 -41.98 0.54 8.40
C MET A 1 -41.81 0.98 9.84
N ALA A 2 -42.55 0.43 10.79
CA ALA A 2 -42.40 0.80 12.19
C ALA A 2 -41.04 0.29 12.69
N PHE A 3 -40.04 1.18 12.82
CA PHE A 3 -38.78 0.82 13.46
C PHE A 3 -39.10 0.28 14.86
N SER A 4 -38.72 -0.96 15.15
CA SER A 4 -38.65 -1.42 16.54
C SER A 4 -37.80 -0.41 17.30
N SER A 5 -38.32 0.08 18.43
CA SER A 5 -37.55 1.00 19.28
C SER A 5 -36.30 0.28 19.77
N VAL A 6 -35.13 0.69 19.29
CA VAL A 6 -33.81 0.18 19.70
C VAL A 6 -33.67 0.25 21.22
N ARG A 7 -33.24 -0.85 21.83
CA ARG A 7 -32.99 -0.99 23.28
C ARG A 7 -31.50 -0.83 23.52
N VAL A 8 -31.11 0.27 24.18
CA VAL A 8 -29.69 0.60 24.41
C VAL A 8 -29.35 0.42 25.89
N GLY A 9 -28.32 -0.38 26.20
CA GLY A 9 -27.76 -0.45 27.54
C GLY A 9 -26.52 0.44 27.67
N CYS A 10 -26.65 1.59 28.32
CA CYS A 10 -25.55 2.53 28.56
C CYS A 10 -24.71 2.09 29.77
N VAL A 11 -23.55 1.49 29.54
CA VAL A 11 -22.67 0.95 30.59
C VAL A 11 -22.05 2.08 31.39
N ARG A 12 -22.33 2.13 32.69
CA ARG A 12 -22.03 3.27 33.56
C ARG A 12 -21.27 2.85 34.81
N SER A 13 -20.17 3.54 35.09
CA SER A 13 -19.47 3.51 36.37
C SER A 13 -20.27 4.19 37.50
N VAL A 14 -19.99 3.81 38.76
CA VAL A 14 -20.63 4.39 39.96
C VAL A 14 -20.52 5.92 39.97
N SER A 15 -19.32 6.45 39.70
CA SER A 15 -19.08 7.87 39.45
C SER A 15 -18.95 8.12 37.94
N SER A 16 -19.89 8.89 37.38
CA SER A 16 -19.81 9.34 35.98
C SER A 16 -19.22 10.76 35.92
N THR A 17 -18.43 11.03 34.90
CA THR A 17 -17.97 12.38 34.55
C THR A 17 -19.13 13.24 34.01
N ALA A 18 -18.88 14.51 33.70
CA ALA A 18 -19.85 15.36 33.04
C ALA A 18 -20.10 14.91 31.60
N GLU A 19 -19.04 14.52 30.88
CA GLU A 19 -19.08 13.89 29.56
C GLU A 19 -19.99 12.66 29.53
N GLN A 20 -19.75 11.69 30.40
CA GLN A 20 -20.56 10.47 30.47
C GLN A 20 -22.03 10.76 30.77
N ARG A 21 -22.33 11.72 31.65
CA ARG A 21 -23.72 12.13 31.89
C ARG A 21 -24.35 12.73 30.64
N ALA A 22 -23.64 13.62 29.94
CA ALA A 22 -24.16 14.26 28.74
C ALA A 22 -24.45 13.24 27.62
N ALA A 23 -23.56 12.28 27.42
CA ALA A 23 -23.73 11.20 26.45
C ALA A 23 -24.94 10.30 26.77
N TYR A 24 -25.10 9.88 28.03
CA TYR A 24 -26.23 9.03 28.43
C TYR A 24 -27.56 9.77 28.48
N ASP A 25 -27.56 11.04 28.90
CA ASP A 25 -28.75 11.90 28.82
C ASP A 25 -29.16 12.12 27.36
N TRP A 26 -28.21 12.25 26.43
CA TRP A 26 -28.49 12.27 24.99
C TRP A 26 -29.12 10.95 24.54
N CYS A 27 -28.55 9.81 24.93
CA CYS A 27 -29.05 8.48 24.56
C CYS A 27 -30.51 8.29 24.99
N GLU A 28 -30.83 8.62 26.25
CA GLU A 28 -32.18 8.49 26.82
C GLU A 28 -33.22 9.40 26.15
N ARG A 29 -32.79 10.56 25.62
CA ARG A 29 -33.66 11.44 24.82
C ARG A 29 -33.91 10.89 23.42
N THR A 30 -32.88 10.30 22.80
CA THR A 30 -32.94 9.82 21.41
C THR A 30 -33.61 8.44 21.31
N PHE A 31 -33.35 7.56 22.26
CA PHE A 31 -33.83 6.17 22.29
C PHE A 31 -34.74 5.95 23.52
N PRO A 32 -36.07 5.85 23.35
CA PRO A 32 -37.01 5.72 24.47
C PRO A 32 -36.86 4.45 25.34
N ARG A 33 -36.06 3.47 24.88
CA ARG A 33 -35.72 2.24 25.60
C ARG A 33 -34.23 2.16 25.94
N ALA A 34 -33.56 3.31 26.09
CA ALA A 34 -32.23 3.36 26.65
C ALA A 34 -32.30 3.27 28.18
N GLU A 35 -31.42 2.48 28.78
CA GLU A 35 -31.29 2.33 30.23
C GLU A 35 -29.82 2.39 30.63
N ARG A 36 -29.53 2.87 31.85
CA ARG A 36 -28.17 2.87 32.39
C ARG A 36 -27.90 1.54 33.07
N VAL A 37 -26.87 0.86 32.61
CA VAL A 37 -26.41 -0.44 33.10
C VAL A 37 -25.22 -0.20 34.05
N PRO A 38 -25.34 -0.47 35.36
CA PRO A 38 -24.20 -0.34 36.27
C PRO A 38 -23.09 -1.32 35.88
N VAL A 39 -21.85 -0.83 35.78
CA VAL A 39 -20.69 -1.67 35.42
C VAL A 39 -20.46 -2.80 36.42
N ASP A 40 -20.73 -2.56 37.71
CA ASP A 40 -20.63 -3.59 38.76
C ASP A 40 -21.60 -4.75 38.50
N ALA A 41 -22.81 -4.46 38.03
CA ALA A 41 -23.80 -5.48 37.71
C ALA A 41 -23.46 -6.25 36.42
N LEU A 42 -22.71 -5.62 35.50
CA LEU A 42 -22.11 -6.30 34.35
C LEU A 42 -20.94 -7.20 34.78
N ALA A 43 -20.13 -6.73 35.74
CA ALA A 43 -19.00 -7.46 36.30
C ALA A 43 -19.42 -8.67 37.16
N ASP A 44 -20.53 -8.55 37.89
CA ASP A 44 -21.08 -9.62 38.74
C ASP A 44 -21.92 -10.65 37.97
N ASP A 45 -22.13 -10.46 36.64
CA ASP A 45 -23.03 -11.27 35.79
C ASP A 45 -24.48 -11.34 36.34
N ASP A 46 -24.92 -10.24 36.96
CA ASP A 46 -26.20 -10.14 37.68
C ASP A 46 -27.34 -9.59 36.80
N LEU A 47 -27.13 -9.50 35.47
CA LEU A 47 -28.06 -8.87 34.52
C LEU A 47 -28.39 -9.79 33.33
N ASP A 48 -29.66 -9.77 32.91
CA ASP A 48 -30.07 -10.33 31.62
C ASP A 48 -29.77 -9.32 30.50
N LEU A 49 -28.61 -9.46 29.83
CA LEU A 49 -28.19 -8.55 28.76
C LEU A 49 -28.98 -8.73 27.46
N ASP A 50 -29.73 -9.83 27.28
CA ASP A 50 -30.53 -10.11 26.08
C ASP A 50 -31.74 -9.14 25.94
N VAL A 51 -32.00 -8.34 26.99
CA VAL A 51 -32.97 -7.25 26.96
C VAL A 51 -32.48 -6.04 26.15
N TYR A 52 -31.19 -5.94 25.85
CA TYR A 52 -30.60 -4.86 25.05
C TYR A 52 -30.26 -5.35 23.63
N ASP A 53 -30.50 -4.49 22.64
CA ASP A 53 -30.07 -4.76 21.26
C ASP A 53 -28.60 -4.33 21.06
N VAL A 54 -28.20 -3.27 21.77
CA VAL A 54 -26.85 -2.73 21.75
C VAL A 54 -26.44 -2.25 23.14
N LEU A 55 -25.21 -2.55 23.55
CA LEU A 55 -24.55 -1.94 24.70
C LEU A 55 -23.69 -0.78 24.22
N TRP A 56 -23.71 0.31 24.96
CA TRP A 56 -22.83 1.46 24.72
C TRP A 56 -21.99 1.73 25.97
N TRP A 57 -20.69 1.48 25.86
CA TRP A 57 -19.71 1.90 26.87
C TRP A 57 -19.01 3.17 26.41
N HIS A 58 -19.32 4.28 27.08
CA HIS A 58 -18.72 5.58 26.83
C HIS A 58 -17.92 6.04 28.04
N THR A 59 -16.65 6.42 27.84
CA THR A 59 -15.88 7.03 28.93
C THR A 59 -14.73 7.89 28.45
N ASP A 60 -14.59 9.05 29.07
CA ASP A 60 -13.46 9.97 28.97
C ASP A 60 -12.37 9.70 30.03
N ASP A 61 -12.62 8.79 30.97
CA ASP A 61 -11.68 8.35 32.01
C ASP A 61 -11.08 6.97 31.67
N PRO A 62 -9.91 6.60 32.22
CA PRO A 62 -9.43 5.22 32.16
C PRO A 62 -10.41 4.26 32.84
N ILE A 63 -10.55 3.05 32.29
CA ILE A 63 -11.27 1.96 32.95
C ILE A 63 -10.26 1.12 33.72
N ASP A 64 -10.60 0.73 34.95
CA ASP A 64 -9.76 -0.15 35.75
C ASP A 64 -9.67 -1.55 35.11
N SER A 65 -8.45 -2.10 35.01
CA SER A 65 -8.21 -3.42 34.43
C SER A 65 -8.92 -4.54 35.19
N GLU A 66 -9.10 -4.42 36.51
CA GLU A 66 -9.84 -5.41 37.30
C GLU A 66 -11.33 -5.42 36.92
N VAL A 67 -11.89 -4.23 36.62
CA VAL A 67 -13.27 -4.10 36.15
C VAL A 67 -13.42 -4.71 34.75
N LEU A 68 -12.49 -4.41 33.83
CA LEU A 68 -12.51 -5.00 32.49
C LEU A 68 -12.40 -6.53 32.52
N ALA A 69 -11.50 -7.06 33.35
CA ALA A 69 -11.33 -8.50 33.53
C ALA A 69 -12.61 -9.15 34.08
N ALA A 70 -13.31 -8.50 35.01
CA ALA A 70 -14.57 -8.99 35.54
C ALA A 70 -15.71 -8.92 34.51
N CYS A 71 -15.78 -7.87 33.69
CA CYS A 71 -16.82 -7.72 32.66
C CYS A 71 -16.60 -8.62 31.42
N ARG A 72 -15.39 -9.10 31.16
CA ARG A 72 -15.04 -9.85 29.94
C ARG A 72 -16.04 -10.97 29.64
N GLY A 73 -16.29 -11.86 30.60
CA GLY A 73 -17.14 -13.03 30.37
C GLY A 73 -18.59 -12.66 29.99
N SER A 74 -19.14 -11.63 30.64
CA SER A 74 -20.49 -11.12 30.37
C SER A 74 -20.57 -10.47 28.98
N VAL A 75 -19.55 -9.69 28.60
CA VAL A 75 -19.46 -9.04 27.28
C VAL A 75 -19.28 -10.07 26.17
N GLU A 76 -18.36 -11.02 26.33
CA GLU A 76 -18.14 -12.12 25.38
C GLU A 76 -19.45 -12.91 25.17
N THR A 77 -20.12 -13.31 26.26
CA THR A 77 -21.41 -14.02 26.19
C THR A 77 -22.49 -13.19 25.48
N TYR A 78 -22.57 -11.89 25.76
CA TYR A 78 -23.54 -10.99 25.13
C TYR A 78 -23.31 -10.83 23.62
N LEU A 79 -22.04 -10.68 23.20
CA LEU A 79 -21.66 -10.62 21.80
C LEU A 79 -21.97 -11.95 21.09
N GLU A 80 -21.63 -13.09 21.70
CA GLU A 80 -21.95 -14.43 21.19
C GLU A 80 -23.45 -14.66 20.99
N ARG A 81 -24.30 -14.10 21.87
CA ARG A 81 -25.77 -14.21 21.79
C ARG A 81 -26.42 -13.27 20.81
N GLY A 82 -25.67 -12.32 20.28
CA GLY A 82 -26.14 -11.47 19.20
C GLY A 82 -26.21 -9.98 19.51
N GLY A 83 -25.73 -9.56 20.66
CA GLY A 83 -25.69 -8.17 21.06
C GLY A 83 -24.69 -7.35 20.25
N GLY A 84 -25.02 -6.08 19.96
CA GLY A 84 -24.07 -5.12 19.42
C GLY A 84 -23.33 -4.36 20.53
N LEU A 85 -22.10 -3.92 20.30
CA LEU A 85 -21.32 -3.13 21.26
C LEU A 85 -20.71 -1.88 20.62
N LEU A 86 -20.96 -0.72 21.23
CA LEU A 86 -20.26 0.53 20.94
C LEU A 86 -19.28 0.84 22.08
N LEU A 87 -18.00 0.96 21.75
CA LEU A 87 -16.96 1.49 22.63
C LEU A 87 -16.59 2.89 22.15
N SER A 88 -16.73 3.93 22.97
CA SER A 88 -16.30 5.27 22.55
C SER A 88 -15.46 6.05 23.55
N LEU A 89 -14.65 6.95 22.99
CA LEU A 89 -13.53 7.62 23.64
C LEU A 89 -12.56 6.59 24.23
N ARG A 90 -12.20 6.69 25.51
CA ARG A 90 -11.23 5.78 26.15
C ARG A 90 -11.73 4.35 26.31
N ALA A 91 -13.04 4.11 26.21
CA ALA A 91 -13.56 2.74 26.20
C ALA A 91 -12.97 1.90 25.05
N LEU A 92 -12.54 2.53 23.95
CA LEU A 92 -11.89 1.81 22.84
C LEU A 92 -10.57 1.15 23.25
N SER A 93 -9.89 1.63 24.29
CA SER A 93 -8.67 1.00 24.80
C SER A 93 -8.92 -0.40 25.40
N ALA A 94 -10.17 -0.73 25.74
CA ALA A 94 -10.54 -1.98 26.38
C ALA A 94 -10.68 -3.17 25.42
N VAL A 95 -10.48 -3.00 24.11
CA VAL A 95 -10.71 -4.07 23.12
C VAL A 95 -9.91 -5.34 23.42
N SER A 96 -8.66 -5.21 23.88
CA SER A 96 -7.83 -6.36 24.23
C SER A 96 -8.29 -7.02 25.53
N ASP A 97 -8.56 -6.22 26.55
CA ASP A 97 -9.04 -6.70 27.85
C ASP A 97 -10.42 -7.38 27.78
N LEU A 98 -11.26 -6.97 26.84
CA LEU A 98 -12.59 -7.55 26.57
C LEU A 98 -12.57 -8.71 25.56
N GLY A 99 -11.40 -9.09 25.02
CA GLY A 99 -11.30 -10.19 24.04
C GLY A 99 -11.78 -9.86 22.63
N ILE A 100 -11.98 -8.57 22.32
CA ILE A 100 -12.49 -8.09 21.04
C ILE A 100 -11.42 -8.15 19.94
N ASP A 101 -10.19 -7.75 20.25
CA ASP A 101 -9.02 -7.77 19.36
C ASP A 101 -7.76 -7.92 20.20
N ALA A 102 -6.73 -8.64 19.72
CA ALA A 102 -5.49 -8.76 20.50
C ALA A 102 -4.74 -7.42 20.61
N VAL A 103 -4.87 -6.55 19.61
CA VAL A 103 -4.15 -5.28 19.52
C VAL A 103 -5.06 -4.14 19.97
N ALA A 104 -4.69 -3.49 21.07
CA ALA A 104 -5.34 -2.27 21.53
C ALA A 104 -4.80 -1.01 20.83
N PRO A 105 -5.54 0.11 20.84
CA PRO A 105 -5.04 1.41 20.40
C PRO A 105 -3.69 1.77 21.04
N ASP A 106 -2.70 2.16 20.24
CA ASP A 106 -1.35 2.50 20.71
C ASP A 106 -1.21 3.96 21.18
N ALA A 107 -2.24 4.79 20.96
CA ALA A 107 -2.30 6.16 21.43
C ALA A 107 -3.58 6.38 22.27
N VAL A 108 -3.42 6.53 23.59
CA VAL A 108 -4.51 6.78 24.53
C VAL A 108 -4.13 7.96 25.41
N GLY A 109 -4.97 8.98 25.47
CA GLY A 109 -4.57 10.21 26.12
C GLY A 109 -5.66 11.26 26.25
N VAL A 110 -5.20 12.48 26.53
CA VAL A 110 -6.01 13.70 26.45
C VAL A 110 -5.23 14.67 25.59
N GLU A 111 -5.86 15.30 24.63
CA GLU A 111 -5.23 16.30 23.77
C GLU A 111 -6.09 17.57 23.68
N ARG A 112 -5.46 18.66 23.24
CA ARG A 112 -6.15 19.90 22.86
C ARG A 112 -5.83 20.15 21.40
N SER A 113 -6.85 20.19 20.55
CA SER A 113 -6.69 20.52 19.13
C SER A 113 -6.81 22.03 18.94
N PRO A 114 -5.90 22.71 18.22
CA PRO A 114 -6.05 24.13 17.90
C PRO A 114 -7.10 24.39 16.80
N GLU A 115 -7.61 23.34 16.17
CA GLU A 115 -8.54 23.40 15.04
C GLU A 115 -9.76 22.51 15.28
N PRO A 116 -10.90 22.76 14.59
CA PRO A 116 -12.02 21.84 14.54
C PRO A 116 -11.57 20.46 14.07
N THR A 117 -12.25 19.43 14.57
CA THR A 117 -11.91 18.06 14.17
C THR A 117 -13.17 17.21 14.00
N GLY A 118 -13.02 16.14 13.25
CA GLY A 118 -14.03 15.12 13.11
C GLY A 118 -13.47 13.90 12.42
N PHE A 119 -14.17 13.42 11.40
CA PHE A 119 -13.83 12.16 10.76
C PHE A 119 -13.72 12.31 9.25
N SER A 120 -12.78 11.56 8.68
CA SER A 120 -12.68 11.28 7.25
C SER A 120 -12.95 9.81 7.07
N VAL A 121 -14.11 9.46 6.52
CA VAL A 121 -14.53 8.09 6.20
C VAL A 121 -13.78 7.62 4.96
N LYS A 122 -13.38 6.35 4.93
CA LYS A 122 -12.82 5.75 3.70
C LYS A 122 -13.89 5.70 2.63
N SER A 123 -13.54 6.04 1.39
CA SER A 123 -14.46 5.89 0.25
C SER A 123 -15.03 4.48 0.13
N LEU A 124 -14.24 3.46 0.46
CA LEU A 124 -14.66 2.07 0.54
C LEU A 124 -15.86 1.82 1.48
N HIS A 125 -16.01 2.66 2.51
CA HIS A 125 -17.08 2.56 3.50
C HIS A 125 -18.09 3.71 3.38
N ALA A 126 -18.14 4.40 2.23
CA ALA A 126 -19.09 5.49 1.97
C ALA A 126 -20.55 5.06 2.19
N GLU A 127 -20.89 3.82 1.81
CA GLU A 127 -22.23 3.27 1.93
C GLU A 127 -22.47 2.53 3.27
N HIS A 128 -21.52 2.58 4.20
CA HIS A 128 -21.69 1.92 5.50
C HIS A 128 -22.86 2.58 6.27
N PRO A 129 -23.85 1.82 6.79
CA PRO A 129 -25.06 2.40 7.40
C PRO A 129 -24.81 3.36 8.57
N ALA A 130 -23.67 3.21 9.27
CA ALA A 130 -23.24 4.15 10.31
C ALA A 130 -23.04 5.60 9.80
N PHE A 131 -22.86 5.79 8.49
CA PHE A 131 -22.59 7.09 7.86
C PHE A 131 -23.72 7.56 6.92
N GLU A 132 -24.86 6.87 6.88
CA GLU A 132 -25.97 7.18 5.95
C GLU A 132 -26.52 8.62 6.11
N THR A 133 -26.33 9.24 7.27
CA THR A 133 -26.81 10.60 7.56
C THR A 133 -25.93 11.72 7.00
N PHE A 134 -24.78 11.41 6.39
CA PHE A 134 -23.82 12.39 5.91
C PHE A 134 -23.82 12.48 4.38
N ASP A 135 -23.84 13.71 3.85
CA ASP A 135 -23.78 13.96 2.40
C ASP A 135 -22.37 13.82 1.81
N GLY A 136 -21.36 13.49 2.63
CA GLY A 136 -19.97 13.36 2.21
C GLY A 136 -19.12 12.58 3.20
N LEU A 137 -17.86 12.33 2.82
CA LEU A 137 -16.92 11.50 3.60
C LEU A 137 -16.22 12.25 4.73
N ARG A 138 -16.37 13.56 4.81
CA ARG A 138 -15.72 14.39 5.83
C ARG A 138 -16.76 15.21 6.57
N PHE A 139 -16.72 15.13 7.89
CA PHE A 139 -17.63 15.90 8.74
C PHE A 139 -16.97 16.21 10.09
N GLU A 140 -17.13 17.46 10.54
CA GLU A 140 -16.64 17.92 11.83
C GLU A 140 -17.65 17.60 12.94
N THR A 141 -17.15 17.19 14.09
CA THR A 141 -17.96 16.83 15.27
C THR A 141 -17.57 17.59 16.53
N THR A 142 -16.44 18.31 16.49
CA THR A 142 -15.86 19.04 17.62
C THR A 142 -15.27 20.37 17.17
N VAL A 143 -15.27 21.35 18.07
CA VAL A 143 -14.66 22.66 17.84
C VAL A 143 -13.22 22.72 18.37
N GLU A 144 -12.50 23.77 17.96
CA GLU A 144 -11.14 24.09 18.38
C GLU A 144 -10.97 24.31 19.90
N GLU A 145 -9.72 24.21 20.34
CA GLU A 145 -9.23 24.59 21.65
C GLU A 145 -9.87 23.88 22.85
N ARG A 146 -10.54 22.75 22.64
CA ARG A 146 -11.13 21.92 23.71
C ARG A 146 -10.23 20.76 24.11
N GLN A 147 -10.13 20.53 25.42
CA GLN A 147 -9.43 19.38 25.96
C GLN A 147 -10.33 18.14 25.84
N ARG A 148 -9.82 17.06 25.23
CA ARG A 148 -10.61 15.86 24.95
C ARG A 148 -9.83 14.58 25.18
N SER A 149 -10.51 13.58 25.72
CA SER A 149 -9.95 12.24 25.83
C SER A 149 -10.04 11.51 24.50
N PHE A 150 -9.05 10.66 24.23
CA PHE A 150 -9.05 9.82 23.04
C PHE A 150 -8.38 8.46 23.31
N ALA A 151 -8.72 7.49 22.47
CA ALA A 151 -8.00 6.24 22.27
C ALA A 151 -8.05 5.94 20.77
N ARG A 152 -6.91 5.85 20.08
CA ARG A 152 -6.87 5.64 18.62
C ARG A 152 -5.60 4.90 18.22
N TYR A 153 -5.61 4.31 17.03
CA TYR A 153 -4.41 3.69 16.48
C TYR A 153 -3.63 4.74 15.69
N GLU A 154 -2.34 4.87 15.95
CA GLU A 154 -1.45 5.78 15.23
C GLU A 154 -0.37 5.00 14.51
N ARG A 155 0.43 4.22 15.23
CA ARG A 155 1.49 3.39 14.63
C ARG A 155 1.03 1.97 14.32
N LEU A 156 0.11 1.43 15.13
CA LEU A 156 -0.41 0.08 14.95
C LEU A 156 -1.70 0.06 14.12
N VAL A 157 -2.17 -1.14 13.80
CA VAL A 157 -3.51 -1.41 13.27
C VAL A 157 -4.12 -2.56 14.09
N PRO A 158 -5.45 -2.62 14.24
CA PRO A 158 -6.11 -3.76 14.88
C PRO A 158 -5.78 -5.06 14.12
N GLU A 159 -5.67 -6.18 14.83
CA GLU A 159 -5.37 -7.48 14.24
C GLU A 159 -6.50 -7.93 13.31
N ARG A 160 -7.75 -7.75 13.75
CA ARG A 160 -8.95 -8.25 13.08
C ARG A 160 -9.91 -7.14 12.66
N GLY A 161 -9.78 -5.95 13.23
CA GLY A 161 -10.65 -4.81 12.95
C GLY A 161 -10.43 -4.20 11.57
N ASP A 162 -11.53 -3.72 10.98
CA ASP A 162 -11.56 -2.89 9.78
C ASP A 162 -11.57 -1.41 10.18
N VAL A 163 -10.64 -0.62 9.66
CA VAL A 163 -10.61 0.83 9.90
C VAL A 163 -11.63 1.49 8.97
N LEU A 164 -12.69 2.05 9.54
CA LEU A 164 -13.75 2.72 8.78
C LEU A 164 -13.43 4.19 8.47
N ALA A 165 -12.83 4.89 9.44
CA ALA A 165 -12.54 6.31 9.33
C ALA A 165 -11.30 6.71 10.15
N CYS A 166 -10.65 7.78 9.70
CA CYS A 166 -9.57 8.43 10.43
C CYS A 166 -10.04 9.77 11.03
N GLY A 167 -9.31 10.25 12.04
CA GLY A 167 -9.48 11.59 12.58
C GLY A 167 -9.11 12.62 11.51
N TYR A 168 -10.01 13.57 11.25
CA TYR A 168 -9.82 14.65 10.30
C TYR A 168 -9.49 15.96 11.02
N ARG A 169 -8.41 16.61 10.58
CA ARG A 169 -8.09 18.03 10.80
C ARG A 169 -7.69 18.62 9.44
N GLU A 170 -7.80 19.92 9.26
CA GLU A 170 -7.45 20.54 7.98
C GLU A 170 -5.96 20.27 7.66
N GLY A 171 -5.68 19.64 6.52
CA GLY A 171 -4.30 19.30 6.10
C GLY A 171 -3.65 18.10 6.82
N ASP A 172 -4.39 17.34 7.62
CA ASP A 172 -3.84 16.16 8.32
C ASP A 172 -3.99 14.88 7.47
N ALA A 173 -2.90 14.12 7.39
CA ALA A 173 -2.84 12.82 6.71
C ALA A 173 -3.61 11.76 7.51
N PRO A 174 -4.02 10.61 6.91
CA PRO A 174 -4.84 9.58 7.56
C PRO A 174 -4.12 8.75 8.66
N GLY A 175 -3.24 9.36 9.46
CA GLY A 175 -2.43 8.68 10.49
C GLY A 175 -3.19 8.30 11.77
N ARG A 176 -4.41 8.81 11.98
CA ARG A 176 -5.19 8.59 13.22
C ARG A 176 -6.40 7.73 12.94
N LYS A 177 -6.28 6.41 13.09
CA LYS A 177 -7.40 5.49 12.85
C LYS A 177 -8.32 5.49 14.07
N THR A 178 -9.49 6.10 13.93
CA THR A 178 -10.36 6.47 15.06
C THR A 178 -11.70 5.75 15.09
N ILE A 179 -12.22 5.35 13.92
CA ILE A 179 -13.41 4.50 13.84
C ILE A 179 -13.00 3.13 13.31
N VAL A 180 -13.22 2.10 14.12
CA VAL A 180 -12.87 0.72 13.80
C VAL A 180 -14.07 -0.18 14.01
N SER A 181 -14.29 -1.11 13.09
CA SER A 181 -15.35 -2.11 13.15
C SER A 181 -14.74 -3.50 13.31
N TRP A 182 -15.33 -4.31 14.18
CA TRP A 182 -14.99 -5.74 14.29
C TRP A 182 -16.20 -6.57 14.01
N THR A 183 -15.99 -7.72 13.37
CA THR A 183 -17.02 -8.75 13.22
C THR A 183 -16.66 -9.97 14.05
N GLN A 184 -17.53 -10.35 14.98
CA GLN A 184 -17.43 -11.59 15.76
C GLN A 184 -18.65 -12.45 15.45
N GLY A 185 -18.46 -13.52 14.67
CA GLY A 185 -19.57 -14.33 14.17
C GLY A 185 -20.48 -13.51 13.25
N THR A 186 -21.75 -13.33 13.62
CA THR A 186 -22.72 -12.53 12.82
C THR A 186 -22.89 -11.10 13.34
N ARG A 187 -22.00 -10.60 14.21
CA ARG A 187 -22.25 -9.40 15.02
C ARG A 187 -21.10 -8.42 14.97
N SER A 188 -21.43 -7.15 15.13
CA SER A 188 -20.47 -6.06 15.01
C SER A 188 -20.19 -5.37 16.35
N VAL A 189 -18.93 -5.00 16.53
CA VAL A 189 -18.48 -4.04 17.54
C VAL A 189 -17.97 -2.82 16.79
N ILE A 190 -18.37 -1.61 17.21
CA ILE A 190 -17.79 -0.38 16.67
C ILE A 190 -17.07 0.37 17.78
N GLY A 191 -15.84 0.77 17.48
CA GLY A 191 -15.05 1.70 18.26
C GLY A 191 -15.12 3.10 17.67
N VAL A 192 -15.37 4.14 18.49
CA VAL A 192 -15.24 5.55 18.10
C VAL A 192 -14.35 6.25 19.12
N GLY A 193 -13.06 6.34 18.79
CA GLY A 193 -12.01 6.60 19.77
C GLY A 193 -11.67 8.06 20.05
N ASP A 194 -12.09 8.99 19.21
CA ASP A 194 -11.72 10.41 19.26
C ASP A 194 -12.90 11.26 18.77
N SER A 195 -12.89 12.56 19.05
CA SER A 195 -13.82 13.55 18.47
C SER A 195 -15.31 13.19 18.64
N PHE A 196 -15.65 12.54 19.75
CA PHE A 196 -16.98 11.97 20.01
C PHE A 196 -17.48 12.33 21.44
N ALA A 197 -17.40 13.61 21.78
CA ALA A 197 -17.74 14.15 23.11
C ALA A 197 -19.04 14.98 23.12
N PHE A 198 -19.87 14.81 24.15
CA PHE A 198 -21.22 15.32 24.31
C PHE A 198 -21.37 16.43 25.36
N ASP A 199 -20.46 16.54 26.33
CA ASP A 199 -20.51 17.60 27.35
C ASP A 199 -20.18 18.96 26.72
N PRO A 200 -21.07 19.96 26.87
CA PRO A 200 -20.77 21.32 26.41
C PRO A 200 -19.68 22.03 27.22
N ASN A 201 -19.32 21.58 28.44
CA ASN A 201 -18.40 22.26 29.38
C ASN A 201 -17.01 21.60 29.56
N THR A 202 -16.70 20.53 28.81
CA THR A 202 -15.31 20.19 28.45
C THR A 202 -14.80 21.13 27.33
N ALA A 203 -15.65 22.06 26.88
CA ALA A 203 -15.32 23.42 26.48
C ALA A 203 -14.98 24.28 27.71
N THR A 204 -13.81 24.90 27.77
CA THR A 204 -13.48 25.68 28.96
C THR A 204 -14.36 26.92 29.10
N ALA A 205 -14.81 27.13 30.33
CA ALA A 205 -15.52 28.28 30.84
C ALA A 205 -14.77 29.60 30.57
N ASP A 206 -15.34 30.45 29.71
CA ASP A 206 -15.31 31.91 29.91
C ASP A 206 -16.43 32.68 29.20
N ASP A 207 -17.30 32.05 28.41
CA ASP A 207 -18.48 32.72 27.85
C ASP A 207 -19.79 32.06 28.35
N ALA A 208 -20.24 32.54 29.50
CA ALA A 208 -21.60 32.34 29.97
C ALA A 208 -22.55 33.30 29.21
N ASP A 209 -22.80 33.03 27.93
CA ASP A 209 -23.97 33.50 27.21
C ASP A 209 -24.18 32.62 25.94
N ASP A 210 -25.33 31.98 25.83
CA ASP A 210 -25.94 31.30 24.67
C ASP A 210 -25.05 30.71 23.53
N SER A 211 -25.24 29.41 23.25
CA SER A 211 -25.28 28.80 21.90
C SER A 211 -24.02 28.36 21.11
N ASP A 212 -22.79 28.40 21.63
CA ASP A 212 -21.59 28.12 20.81
C ASP A 212 -21.06 26.64 20.79
N ASP A 213 -21.91 25.71 20.34
CA ASP A 213 -21.49 24.60 19.46
C ASP A 213 -22.35 24.75 18.21
N PRO A 214 -21.82 25.20 17.05
CA PRO A 214 -22.65 25.50 15.88
C PRO A 214 -23.47 24.25 15.57
N GLY A 215 -24.79 24.42 15.43
CA GLY A 215 -25.76 23.31 15.46
C GLY A 215 -25.44 22.16 14.51
N GLU A 216 -24.64 22.40 13.47
CA GLU A 216 -24.11 21.41 12.55
C GLU A 216 -23.16 20.38 13.18
N ARG A 217 -22.16 20.77 13.99
CA ARG A 217 -21.20 19.82 14.60
C ARG A 217 -21.86 18.93 15.65
N ALA A 218 -22.73 19.52 16.46
CA ALA A 218 -23.59 18.78 17.40
C ALA A 218 -24.54 17.82 16.67
N ALA A 219 -25.10 18.24 15.53
CA ALA A 219 -25.94 17.40 14.68
C ALA A 219 -25.12 16.25 14.06
N ASN A 220 -23.91 16.51 13.56
CA ASN A 220 -23.03 15.50 13.00
C ASN A 220 -22.64 14.45 14.03
N ARG A 221 -22.23 14.87 15.23
CA ARG A 221 -21.95 13.96 16.34
C ARG A 221 -23.16 13.10 16.70
N SER A 222 -24.35 13.71 16.78
CA SER A 222 -25.60 13.00 17.08
C SER A 222 -25.97 12.03 15.95
N GLY A 223 -25.79 12.42 14.69
CA GLY A 223 -26.04 11.60 13.52
C GLY A 223 -25.14 10.37 13.48
N LEU A 224 -23.84 10.53 13.74
CA LEU A 224 -22.90 9.42 13.85
C LEU A 224 -23.29 8.47 14.98
N ALA A 225 -23.59 9.00 16.17
CA ALA A 225 -23.98 8.19 17.31
C ALA A 225 -25.27 7.41 17.05
N GLU A 226 -26.27 8.04 16.45
CA GLU A 226 -27.52 7.40 16.07
C GLU A 226 -27.31 6.33 14.99
N GLY A 227 -26.56 6.63 13.94
CA GLY A 227 -26.24 5.71 12.85
C GLY A 227 -25.52 4.46 13.36
N VAL A 228 -24.49 4.62 14.19
CA VAL A 228 -23.73 3.51 14.80
C VAL A 228 -24.63 2.66 15.70
N LEU A 229 -25.39 3.26 16.62
CA LEU A 229 -26.24 2.50 17.55
C LEU A 229 -27.35 1.73 16.80
N ARG A 230 -27.93 2.32 15.75
CA ARG A 230 -28.94 1.65 14.92
C ARG A 230 -28.34 0.51 14.11
N PHE A 231 -27.17 0.71 13.50
CA PHE A 231 -26.46 -0.34 12.77
C PHE A 231 -26.19 -1.55 13.67
N LEU A 232 -25.61 -1.30 14.86
CA LEU A 232 -25.31 -2.33 15.85
C LEU A 232 -26.57 -3.06 16.33
N ALA A 233 -27.65 -2.32 16.62
CA ALA A 233 -28.90 -2.89 17.10
C ALA A 233 -29.65 -3.76 16.07
N ASN A 234 -29.44 -3.51 14.77
CA ASN A 234 -30.06 -4.31 13.71
C ASN A 234 -29.37 -5.66 13.51
N GLY A 235 -28.23 -5.90 14.16
CA GLY A 235 -27.45 -7.13 14.00
C GLY A 235 -26.91 -7.32 12.59
N ALA A 236 -26.72 -6.22 11.84
CA ALA A 236 -26.12 -6.24 10.51
C ALA A 236 -24.60 -6.37 10.62
N THR A 237 -23.98 -7.00 9.63
CA THR A 237 -22.53 -6.98 9.43
C THR A 237 -22.15 -5.83 8.53
N ALA A 238 -20.89 -5.38 8.61
CA ALA A 238 -20.39 -4.40 7.66
C ALA A 238 -20.54 -4.93 6.22
N PRO A 239 -20.94 -4.09 5.26
CA PRO A 239 -21.17 -4.53 3.88
C PRO A 239 -19.88 -4.95 3.16
N LEU A 240 -18.73 -4.43 3.60
CA LEU A 240 -17.41 -4.69 3.03
C LEU A 240 -16.39 -4.79 4.16
N THR A 241 -15.47 -5.75 4.06
CA THR A 241 -14.26 -5.85 4.90
C THR A 241 -13.05 -5.40 4.12
N THR A 242 -12.03 -4.85 4.79
CA THR A 242 -10.75 -4.51 4.15
C THR A 242 -9.73 -5.65 4.23
N ARG A 243 -10.15 -6.80 4.75
CA ARG A 243 -9.36 -8.03 4.92
C ARG A 243 -10.09 -9.23 4.29
N PRO A 244 -10.36 -9.19 2.98
CA PRO A 244 -11.10 -10.22 2.26
C PRO A 244 -10.41 -11.59 2.37
N ARG A 245 -11.21 -12.66 2.40
CA ARG A 245 -10.74 -14.05 2.45
C ARG A 245 -11.42 -14.96 1.42
N THR A 246 -12.51 -14.50 0.80
CA THR A 246 -13.23 -15.23 -0.25
C THR A 246 -13.17 -14.47 -1.56
N ASP A 247 -13.29 -15.21 -2.66
CA ASP A 247 -13.30 -14.64 -4.02
C ASP A 247 -14.41 -13.58 -4.17
N GLU A 248 -15.59 -13.82 -3.59
CA GLU A 248 -16.71 -12.87 -3.58
C GLU A 248 -16.35 -11.55 -2.88
N GLU A 249 -15.64 -11.61 -1.75
CA GLU A 249 -15.20 -10.41 -1.01
C GLU A 249 -14.13 -9.64 -1.80
N PHE A 250 -13.17 -10.33 -2.41
CA PHE A 250 -12.17 -9.72 -3.28
C PHE A 250 -12.81 -9.04 -4.49
N ALA A 251 -13.73 -9.74 -5.17
CA ALA A 251 -14.46 -9.20 -6.31
C ALA A 251 -15.33 -8.00 -5.89
N ALA A 252 -15.95 -8.03 -4.72
CA ALA A 252 -16.71 -6.89 -4.19
C ALA A 252 -15.82 -5.67 -3.92
N LEU A 253 -14.62 -5.86 -3.36
CA LEU A 253 -13.65 -4.79 -3.18
C LEU A 253 -13.18 -4.20 -4.52
N ARG A 254 -12.84 -5.03 -5.50
CA ARG A 254 -12.44 -4.54 -6.84
C ARG A 254 -13.56 -3.74 -7.50
N ARG A 255 -14.80 -4.27 -7.51
CA ARG A 255 -15.99 -3.60 -8.04
C ARG A 255 -16.24 -2.25 -7.36
N SER A 256 -16.00 -2.14 -6.05
CA SER A 256 -16.23 -0.89 -5.31
C SER A 256 -15.39 0.30 -5.80
N LEU A 257 -14.26 0.06 -6.48
CA LEU A 257 -13.39 1.11 -7.02
C LEU A 257 -13.24 1.04 -8.55
N SER A 258 -14.03 0.21 -9.25
CA SER A 258 -13.90 0.05 -10.71
C SER A 258 -14.36 1.26 -11.52
N ALA A 259 -15.03 2.22 -10.88
CA ALA A 259 -15.46 3.47 -11.50
C ALA A 259 -14.35 4.53 -11.58
N ASP A 260 -13.22 4.33 -10.90
CA ASP A 260 -12.08 5.25 -10.95
C ASP A 260 -11.28 5.03 -12.25
N PRO A 261 -11.30 5.98 -13.22
CA PRO A 261 -10.59 5.82 -14.49
C PRO A 261 -9.06 5.88 -14.35
N ASN A 262 -8.55 6.25 -13.17
CA ASN A 262 -7.12 6.26 -12.89
C ASN A 262 -6.65 4.96 -12.24
N ARG A 263 -7.55 4.02 -11.90
CA ARG A 263 -7.17 2.72 -11.37
C ARG A 263 -6.64 1.82 -12.50
N PRO A 264 -5.40 1.29 -12.39
CA PRO A 264 -4.87 0.33 -13.35
C PRO A 264 -5.73 -0.94 -13.42
N THR A 265 -5.82 -1.51 -14.61
CA THR A 265 -6.66 -2.65 -14.97
C THR A 265 -5.85 -3.86 -15.37
N TYR A 266 -4.63 -3.69 -15.87
CA TYR A 266 -3.72 -4.78 -16.21
C TYR A 266 -2.40 -4.79 -15.43
N HIS A 267 -2.07 -3.73 -14.69
CA HIS A 267 -1.03 -3.78 -13.67
C HIS A 267 -1.55 -4.48 -12.42
N LEU A 268 -0.66 -5.16 -11.69
CA LEU A 268 -1.00 -5.72 -10.40
C LEU A 268 -1.23 -4.58 -9.41
N THR A 269 -2.45 -4.51 -8.88
CA THR A 269 -2.85 -3.58 -7.83
C THR A 269 -3.50 -4.36 -6.69
N PRO A 270 -3.45 -3.87 -5.45
CA PRO A 270 -4.21 -4.48 -4.37
C PRO A 270 -5.71 -4.33 -4.66
N PRO A 271 -6.57 -5.21 -4.13
CA PRO A 271 -8.01 -5.13 -4.32
C PRO A 271 -8.61 -3.83 -3.78
N ALA A 272 -7.99 -3.24 -2.75
CA ALA A 272 -8.18 -1.90 -2.22
C ALA A 272 -6.98 -1.55 -1.31
N ASN A 273 -6.90 -0.32 -0.80
CA ASN A 273 -5.85 0.15 0.12
C ASN A 273 -4.46 0.23 -0.51
N TRP A 274 -3.40 0.02 0.26
CA TRP A 274 -2.02 0.32 -0.09
C TRP A 274 -1.26 -0.93 -0.56
N CYS A 275 -0.50 -0.80 -1.65
CA CYS A 275 0.64 -1.67 -1.91
C CYS A 275 1.94 -0.87 -2.14
N ASN A 276 3.08 -1.50 -1.85
CA ASN A 276 4.38 -1.07 -2.33
C ASN A 276 5.19 -2.27 -2.85
N ASP A 277 6.34 -2.58 -2.24
CA ASP A 277 7.35 -3.49 -2.74
C ASP A 277 6.75 -4.86 -3.10
N PRO A 278 7.04 -5.40 -4.30
CA PRO A 278 6.84 -6.82 -4.58
C PRO A 278 7.71 -7.66 -3.64
N ASN A 279 7.15 -8.75 -3.14
CA ASN A 279 7.77 -9.61 -2.15
C ASN A 279 7.54 -11.08 -2.49
N GLY A 280 8.41 -11.94 -1.96
CA GLY A 280 8.29 -13.39 -2.04
C GLY A 280 8.05 -13.98 -3.44
N LEU A 281 8.44 -13.31 -4.52
CA LEU A 281 8.14 -13.69 -5.90
C LEU A 281 8.65 -15.11 -6.22
N ILE A 282 7.76 -16.00 -6.66
CA ILE A 282 8.13 -17.39 -6.97
C ILE A 282 7.18 -18.04 -7.98
N GLU A 283 7.73 -18.85 -8.87
CA GLU A 283 6.94 -19.86 -9.60
C GLU A 283 6.92 -21.17 -8.80
N TYR A 284 5.74 -21.60 -8.37
CA TYR A 284 5.55 -22.80 -7.56
C TYR A 284 4.31 -23.57 -8.00
N ASP A 285 4.44 -24.88 -8.15
CA ASP A 285 3.35 -25.78 -8.56
C ASP A 285 2.60 -25.34 -9.84
N GLY A 286 3.35 -24.78 -10.81
CA GLY A 286 2.81 -24.30 -12.09
C GLY A 286 2.13 -22.93 -12.03
N ASN A 287 2.22 -22.23 -10.91
CA ASN A 287 1.62 -20.92 -10.69
C ASN A 287 2.69 -19.87 -10.39
N TYR A 288 2.47 -18.65 -10.85
CA TYR A 288 3.25 -17.47 -10.49
C TYR A 288 2.61 -16.82 -9.27
N HIS A 289 3.36 -16.74 -8.17
CA HIS A 289 2.94 -16.09 -6.93
C HIS A 289 3.66 -14.75 -6.80
N VAL A 290 2.88 -13.68 -6.67
CA VAL A 290 3.38 -12.34 -6.36
C VAL A 290 2.80 -11.94 -5.02
N PHE A 291 3.68 -11.79 -4.02
CA PHE A 291 3.31 -11.12 -2.78
C PHE A 291 3.73 -9.65 -2.88
N TYR A 292 3.19 -8.82 -2.01
CA TYR A 292 3.53 -7.40 -1.95
C TYR A 292 3.27 -6.84 -0.57
N GLN A 293 4.05 -5.85 -0.15
CA GLN A 293 3.73 -5.12 1.08
C GLN A 293 2.34 -4.50 0.96
N TYR A 294 1.52 -4.67 2.00
CA TYR A 294 0.10 -4.34 2.02
C TYR A 294 -0.29 -3.67 3.34
N ASN A 295 -1.13 -2.63 3.30
CA ASN A 295 -1.76 -2.10 4.52
C ASN A 295 -3.29 -2.22 4.46
N PRO A 296 -3.91 -3.15 5.23
CA PRO A 296 -5.36 -3.32 5.26
C PRO A 296 -6.11 -2.14 5.88
N ALA A 297 -5.43 -1.29 6.67
CA ALA A 297 -6.09 -0.15 7.32
C ALA A 297 -6.43 0.97 6.33
N GLY A 298 -5.72 1.09 5.20
CA GLY A 298 -6.01 2.13 4.22
C GLY A 298 -4.89 2.33 3.20
N PRO A 299 -5.12 3.23 2.23
CA PRO A 299 -4.19 3.53 1.14
C PRO A 299 -3.04 4.45 1.60
N PHE A 300 -2.31 4.01 2.62
CA PHE A 300 -1.13 4.70 3.18
C PHE A 300 -0.16 3.68 3.78
N HIS A 301 1.13 4.00 3.84
CA HIS A 301 2.14 3.17 4.50
C HIS A 301 1.93 3.14 6.03
N GLY A 302 2.19 2.01 6.69
CA GLY A 302 1.94 1.87 8.13
C GLY A 302 2.37 0.52 8.68
N THR A 303 1.45 -0.20 9.35
CA THR A 303 1.71 -1.55 9.85
C THR A 303 1.57 -2.58 8.72
N ILE A 304 2.69 -2.90 8.09
CA ILE A 304 2.73 -3.70 6.86
C ILE A 304 2.36 -5.17 7.09
N HIS A 305 1.57 -5.69 6.16
CA HIS A 305 1.20 -7.09 5.92
C HIS A 305 1.73 -7.49 4.54
N TRP A 306 1.60 -8.75 4.13
CA TRP A 306 1.84 -9.16 2.75
C TRP A 306 0.52 -9.54 2.07
N GLY A 307 0.15 -8.79 1.04
CA GLY A 307 -0.88 -9.19 0.09
C GLY A 307 -0.36 -10.28 -0.85
N HIS A 308 -1.25 -10.93 -1.58
CA HIS A 308 -0.92 -12.08 -2.42
C HIS A 308 -1.83 -12.11 -3.65
N ALA A 309 -1.23 -12.29 -4.82
CA ALA A 309 -1.92 -12.62 -6.05
C ALA A 309 -1.26 -13.81 -6.75
N VAL A 310 -2.06 -14.59 -7.48
CA VAL A 310 -1.62 -15.77 -8.21
C VAL A 310 -2.05 -15.68 -9.66
N SER A 311 -1.20 -16.15 -10.58
CA SER A 311 -1.52 -16.28 -11.99
C SER A 311 -0.99 -17.59 -12.55
N GLU A 312 -1.72 -18.21 -13.49
CA GLU A 312 -1.24 -19.35 -14.27
C GLU A 312 -0.49 -18.91 -15.55
N ASP A 313 -0.65 -17.66 -15.98
CA ASP A 313 -0.22 -17.17 -17.29
C ASP A 313 0.50 -15.81 -17.27
N LEU A 314 0.83 -15.28 -16.09
CA LEU A 314 1.45 -13.96 -15.82
C LEU A 314 0.59 -12.73 -16.13
N VAL A 315 -0.63 -12.91 -16.63
CA VAL A 315 -1.48 -11.79 -17.06
C VAL A 315 -2.85 -11.78 -16.39
N HIS A 316 -3.48 -12.93 -16.19
CA HIS A 316 -4.73 -13.02 -15.46
C HIS A 316 -4.42 -13.37 -14.01
N TRP A 317 -4.77 -12.47 -13.09
CA TRP A 317 -4.44 -12.57 -11.68
C TRP A 317 -5.70 -12.83 -10.84
N GLU A 318 -5.52 -13.67 -9.82
CA GLU A 318 -6.50 -13.92 -8.78
C GLU A 318 -5.94 -13.43 -7.45
N ASP A 319 -6.72 -12.62 -6.73
CA ASP A 319 -6.36 -12.23 -5.37
C ASP A 319 -6.42 -13.44 -4.43
N ARG A 320 -5.52 -13.45 -3.45
CA ARG A 320 -5.46 -14.46 -2.40
C ARG A 320 -5.47 -13.81 -1.02
N PRO A 321 -5.89 -14.56 0.03
CA PRO A 321 -5.87 -14.07 1.40
C PRO A 321 -4.50 -13.46 1.78
N VAL A 322 -4.52 -12.49 2.69
CA VAL A 322 -3.29 -11.88 3.24
C VAL A 322 -2.35 -12.98 3.77
N ALA A 323 -1.17 -13.08 3.16
CA ALA A 323 -0.22 -14.17 3.39
C ALA A 323 0.54 -14.01 4.72
N LEU A 324 0.98 -12.79 5.04
CA LEU A 324 1.62 -12.46 6.32
C LEU A 324 0.92 -11.28 6.99
N ALA A 325 0.65 -11.42 8.28
CA ALA A 325 0.15 -10.36 9.14
C ALA A 325 1.04 -10.22 10.38
N PRO A 326 1.28 -9.01 10.91
CA PRO A 326 2.02 -8.79 12.16
C PRO A 326 1.51 -9.66 13.30
N SER A 327 2.42 -10.26 14.07
CA SER A 327 2.05 -10.99 15.28
C SER A 327 2.08 -10.03 16.48
N PRO A 328 0.98 -9.86 17.24
CA PRO A 328 0.90 -8.85 18.31
C PRO A 328 2.04 -8.91 19.34
N GLU A 329 2.51 -10.12 19.66
CA GLU A 329 3.61 -10.36 20.60
C GLU A 329 4.93 -10.78 19.92
N GLY A 330 4.95 -10.83 18.59
CA GLY A 330 6.07 -11.30 17.78
C GLY A 330 7.15 -10.23 17.54
N PRO A 331 8.28 -10.61 16.93
CA PRO A 331 9.33 -9.66 16.51
C PRO A 331 8.92 -8.78 15.31
N ASP A 332 7.75 -9.00 14.74
CA ASP A 332 7.18 -8.28 13.60
C ASP A 332 5.89 -7.51 13.94
N ARG A 333 5.66 -7.26 15.24
CA ARG A 333 4.46 -6.56 15.75
C ARG A 333 4.18 -5.26 15.04
N ASP A 334 5.21 -4.48 14.74
CA ASP A 334 5.06 -3.17 14.13
C ASP A 334 4.88 -3.27 12.59
N GLY A 335 5.10 -4.45 12.01
CA GLY A 335 4.98 -4.73 10.56
C GLY A 335 5.81 -5.94 10.10
N CYS A 336 5.36 -6.56 8.99
CA CYS A 336 6.11 -7.56 8.22
C CYS A 336 6.65 -6.88 6.94
N TRP A 337 7.86 -6.34 6.99
CA TRP A 337 8.50 -5.64 5.86
C TRP A 337 9.02 -6.61 4.79
N SER A 338 9.66 -6.05 3.76
CA SER A 338 10.10 -6.76 2.56
C SER A 338 11.00 -7.95 2.83
N GLY A 339 10.98 -8.86 1.87
CA GLY A 339 11.57 -10.18 1.98
C GLY A 339 11.44 -10.99 0.71
N CYS A 340 12.00 -12.20 0.71
CA CYS A 340 12.01 -13.11 -0.42
C CYS A 340 11.51 -14.52 -0.04
N THR A 341 11.31 -15.35 -1.05
CA THR A 341 10.95 -16.76 -0.90
C THR A 341 12.10 -17.64 -1.37
N VAL A 342 12.41 -18.69 -0.63
CA VAL A 342 13.31 -19.78 -1.05
C VAL A 342 12.61 -21.13 -0.94
N LEU A 343 13.16 -22.15 -1.61
CA LEU A 343 12.73 -23.53 -1.45
C LEU A 343 13.65 -24.26 -0.46
N ASP A 344 13.18 -24.45 0.77
CA ASP A 344 13.87 -25.28 1.76
C ASP A 344 13.37 -26.73 1.66
N GLY A 345 14.23 -27.64 1.17
CA GLY A 345 13.84 -29.03 0.93
C GLY A 345 12.65 -29.19 -0.02
N GLY A 346 12.40 -28.21 -0.88
CA GLY A 346 11.24 -28.14 -1.78
C GLY A 346 10.00 -27.47 -1.18
N THR A 347 10.05 -27.00 0.06
CA THR A 347 8.97 -26.27 0.73
C THR A 347 9.22 -24.76 0.62
N PRO A 348 8.27 -23.98 0.07
CA PRO A 348 8.38 -22.53 0.06
C PRO A 348 8.50 -21.98 1.49
N THR A 349 9.51 -21.13 1.69
CA THR A 349 9.86 -20.52 2.96
C THR A 349 10.16 -19.04 2.75
N LEU A 350 9.43 -18.17 3.44
CA LEU A 350 9.63 -16.73 3.43
C LEU A 350 10.73 -16.34 4.41
N PHE A 351 11.56 -15.40 3.97
CA PHE A 351 12.43 -14.61 4.83
C PHE A 351 12.04 -13.15 4.68
N TYR A 352 11.64 -12.51 5.77
CA TYR A 352 11.12 -11.14 5.77
C TYR A 352 11.65 -10.33 6.94
N THR A 353 11.65 -9.01 6.83
CA THR A 353 12.06 -8.16 7.95
C THR A 353 10.91 -7.98 8.94
N GLY A 354 11.09 -8.47 10.17
CA GLY A 354 10.19 -8.17 11.28
C GLY A 354 10.59 -6.87 11.97
N GLY A 355 9.65 -5.94 12.10
CA GLY A 355 9.86 -4.72 12.87
C GLY A 355 9.25 -4.78 14.27
N ARG A 356 10.06 -4.43 15.28
CA ARG A 356 9.60 -4.27 16.65
C ARG A 356 10.46 -3.29 17.42
N ASP A 357 9.83 -2.31 18.06
CA ASP A 357 10.48 -1.39 18.99
C ASP A 357 11.71 -0.72 18.36
N ARG A 358 11.56 -0.22 17.12
CA ARG A 358 12.62 0.39 16.28
C ARG A 358 13.74 -0.57 15.85
N ARG A 359 13.57 -1.88 15.96
CA ARG A 359 14.50 -2.87 15.40
C ARG A 359 13.91 -3.51 14.17
N GLN A 360 14.77 -3.76 13.19
CA GLN A 360 14.50 -4.51 11.98
C GLN A 360 15.31 -5.80 12.08
N LEU A 361 14.66 -6.96 12.15
CA LEU A 361 15.35 -8.24 12.31
C LEU A 361 14.76 -9.30 11.37
N PRO A 362 15.60 -10.13 10.72
CA PRO A 362 15.14 -11.17 9.81
C PRO A 362 14.29 -12.22 10.53
N CYS A 363 13.11 -12.49 9.96
CA CYS A 363 12.15 -13.48 10.40
C CYS A 363 11.89 -14.50 9.28
N ARG A 364 11.46 -15.70 9.67
CA ARG A 364 11.18 -16.82 8.79
C ARG A 364 9.73 -17.31 8.96
N ALA A 365 9.10 -17.70 7.86
CA ALA A 365 7.84 -18.43 7.88
C ALA A 365 7.79 -19.51 6.79
N THR A 366 7.20 -20.66 7.08
CA THR A 366 7.12 -21.79 6.13
C THR A 366 5.68 -21.98 5.65
N ALA A 367 5.50 -22.29 4.37
CA ALA A 367 4.18 -22.52 3.80
C ALA A 367 3.46 -23.67 4.52
N ALA A 368 2.20 -23.44 4.89
CA ALA A 368 1.34 -24.42 5.56
C ALA A 368 0.54 -25.27 4.55
N ASP A 369 0.44 -24.80 3.31
CA ASP A 369 -0.30 -25.41 2.21
C ASP A 369 0.44 -25.21 0.87
N ARG A 370 -0.10 -25.78 -0.21
CA ARG A 370 0.50 -25.68 -1.55
C ARG A 370 0.05 -24.44 -2.33
N SER A 371 -1.07 -23.82 -1.96
CA SER A 371 -1.57 -22.60 -2.61
C SER A 371 -0.85 -21.34 -2.14
N LEU A 372 -0.06 -21.47 -1.06
CA LEU A 372 0.70 -20.41 -0.40
C LEU A 372 -0.18 -19.34 0.26
N ASP A 373 -1.40 -19.73 0.64
CA ASP A 373 -2.37 -18.84 1.30
C ASP A 373 -2.14 -18.77 2.82
N SER A 374 -1.44 -19.74 3.40
CA SER A 374 -1.18 -19.82 4.84
C SER A 374 0.28 -20.13 5.15
N TRP A 375 0.79 -19.46 6.19
CA TRP A 375 2.20 -19.49 6.60
C TRP A 375 2.33 -19.70 8.10
N ILE A 376 3.27 -20.56 8.49
CA ILE A 376 3.63 -20.81 9.89
C ILE A 376 4.92 -20.05 10.18
N LYS A 377 4.82 -18.96 10.93
CA LYS A 377 5.99 -18.22 11.42
C LYS A 377 6.79 -19.08 12.39
N ASP A 378 8.11 -19.00 12.28
CA ASP A 378 9.00 -19.73 13.16
C ASP A 378 8.93 -19.16 14.60
N PRO A 379 8.65 -19.99 15.63
CA PRO A 379 8.68 -19.54 17.02
C PRO A 379 10.07 -19.10 17.51
N ALA A 380 11.16 -19.48 16.80
CA ALA A 380 12.52 -19.05 17.07
C ALA A 380 12.88 -17.69 16.46
N ASN A 381 11.96 -17.05 15.72
CA ASN A 381 12.20 -15.73 15.14
C ASN A 381 12.61 -14.69 16.21
N PRO A 382 13.53 -13.76 15.87
CA PRO A 382 14.21 -13.61 14.59
C PRO A 382 15.39 -14.60 14.38
N VAL A 383 15.67 -14.98 13.13
CA VAL A 383 16.77 -15.91 12.77
C VAL A 383 18.16 -15.28 12.88
N ILE A 384 18.25 -13.95 12.79
CA ILE A 384 19.45 -13.17 13.11
C ILE A 384 19.07 -12.21 14.25
N GLY A 385 19.65 -12.44 15.43
CA GLY A 385 19.24 -11.75 16.66
C GLY A 385 19.72 -10.30 16.81
N ALA A 386 20.74 -9.89 16.05
CA ALA A 386 21.26 -8.53 16.02
C ALA A 386 22.11 -8.28 14.76
N PRO A 387 22.21 -7.03 14.28
CA PRO A 387 23.19 -6.66 13.25
C PRO A 387 24.65 -6.86 13.71
N PRO A 388 25.63 -6.83 12.80
CA PRO A 388 27.04 -7.04 13.15
C PRO A 388 27.53 -5.94 14.11
N PRO A 389 28.04 -6.28 15.30
CA PRO A 389 28.39 -5.29 16.32
C PRO A 389 29.66 -4.47 15.98
N ASP A 390 30.47 -4.94 15.04
CA ASP A 390 31.73 -4.29 14.64
C ASP A 390 31.53 -3.27 13.50
N LEU A 391 30.31 -3.11 12.99
CA LEU A 391 29.96 -2.10 11.98
C LEU A 391 29.09 -1.00 12.60
N ASP A 392 29.42 0.25 12.29
CA ASP A 392 28.61 1.42 12.68
C ASP A 392 27.48 1.60 11.66
N LEU A 393 26.44 0.78 11.79
CA LEU A 393 25.29 0.84 10.89
C LEU A 393 24.52 2.15 11.11
N LEU A 394 24.03 2.74 10.01
CA LEU A 394 23.26 3.96 10.07
C LEU A 394 21.99 3.75 10.91
N ALA A 395 21.67 4.73 11.75
CA ALA A 395 20.40 4.82 12.48
C ALA A 395 19.56 5.97 11.93
N SER A 396 18.24 5.84 11.98
CA SER A 396 17.30 6.87 11.52
C SER A 396 16.35 7.32 12.64
N GLU A 397 15.44 8.24 12.30
CA GLU A 397 14.36 8.61 13.22
C GLU A 397 13.49 7.39 13.57
N HIS A 398 13.36 6.41 12.68
CA HIS A 398 12.48 5.26 12.88
C HIS A 398 13.21 4.01 13.38
N TRP A 399 14.48 3.82 13.02
CA TRP A 399 15.20 2.57 13.26
C TRP A 399 16.48 2.78 14.08
N GLU A 400 16.77 1.85 15.00
CA GLU A 400 18.03 1.79 15.75
C GLU A 400 19.22 1.43 14.86
N ALA A 401 18.96 0.66 13.79
CA ALA A 401 19.89 0.35 12.71
C ALA A 401 19.09 0.05 11.43
N GLU A 402 19.53 0.58 10.30
CA GLU A 402 19.01 0.22 8.98
C GLU A 402 19.49 -1.20 8.64
N PHE A 403 18.59 -2.20 8.75
CA PHE A 403 18.93 -3.62 8.62
C PHE A 403 17.72 -4.43 8.14
N ARG A 404 17.45 -4.38 6.84
CA ARG A 404 16.19 -4.92 6.27
C ARG A 404 16.36 -5.42 4.84
N ASP A 405 15.29 -6.02 4.35
CA ASP A 405 15.08 -6.48 2.98
C ASP A 405 16.07 -7.58 2.58
N HIS A 406 15.53 -8.73 2.19
CA HIS A 406 16.30 -9.96 2.16
C HIS A 406 16.35 -10.55 0.75
N CYS A 407 17.55 -10.92 0.30
CA CYS A 407 17.74 -11.78 -0.87
C CYS A 407 18.55 -13.00 -0.45
N LEU A 408 18.00 -14.20 -0.68
CA LEU A 408 18.64 -15.46 -0.33
C LEU A 408 18.78 -16.36 -1.56
N TRP A 409 19.90 -17.08 -1.64
CA TRP A 409 20.07 -18.17 -2.60
C TRP A 409 20.96 -19.27 -2.02
N ASN A 410 20.90 -20.46 -2.64
CA ASN A 410 21.81 -21.55 -2.35
C ASN A 410 22.82 -21.70 -3.50
N GLU A 411 24.10 -21.78 -3.18
CA GLU A 411 25.17 -22.04 -4.14
C GLU A 411 26.20 -22.99 -3.51
N ASP A 412 26.49 -24.08 -4.21
CA ASP A 412 27.42 -25.14 -3.77
C ASP A 412 27.14 -25.72 -2.36
N GLY A 413 25.87 -25.72 -1.94
CA GLY A 413 25.44 -26.26 -0.65
C GLY A 413 25.52 -25.28 0.52
N SER A 414 25.96 -24.05 0.30
CA SER A 414 25.86 -22.94 1.26
C SER A 414 24.68 -22.03 0.90
N TRP A 415 23.96 -21.57 1.91
CA TRP A 415 22.98 -20.49 1.78
C TRP A 415 23.65 -19.14 2.00
N TYR A 416 23.36 -18.19 1.13
CA TYR A 416 23.78 -16.80 1.26
C TYR A 416 22.56 -15.92 1.51
N HIS A 417 22.73 -14.87 2.31
CA HIS A 417 21.67 -13.93 2.69
C HIS A 417 22.19 -12.51 2.65
N LEU A 418 21.63 -11.72 1.74
CA LEU A 418 21.87 -10.29 1.62
C LEU A 418 20.87 -9.51 2.45
N ILE A 419 21.37 -8.48 3.12
CA ILE A 419 20.55 -7.56 3.92
C ILE A 419 20.95 -6.12 3.55
N GLY A 420 19.95 -5.31 3.21
CA GLY A 420 20.08 -3.89 2.93
C GLY A 420 20.39 -3.10 4.20
N SER A 421 21.31 -2.13 4.07
CA SER A 421 21.84 -1.37 5.19
C SER A 421 22.45 -0.04 4.72
N GLY A 422 22.87 0.78 5.68
CA GLY A 422 23.86 1.85 5.47
C GLY A 422 24.96 1.76 6.53
N ILE A 423 26.18 2.17 6.20
CA ILE A 423 27.26 2.37 7.17
C ILE A 423 27.45 3.88 7.35
N ALA A 424 27.45 4.34 8.61
CA ALA A 424 27.62 5.76 8.93
C ALA A 424 28.92 6.31 8.33
N GLU A 425 28.85 7.49 7.71
CA GLU A 425 29.97 8.18 7.06
C GLU A 425 30.61 7.42 5.87
N ALA A 426 29.99 6.34 5.39
CA ALA A 426 30.43 5.61 4.21
C ALA A 426 29.38 5.63 3.09
N GLY A 427 28.17 5.12 3.35
CA GLY A 427 27.09 5.07 2.36
C GLY A 427 26.24 3.81 2.45
N GLY A 428 25.32 3.67 1.49
CA GLY A 428 24.47 2.50 1.33
C GLY A 428 25.32 1.22 1.21
N THR A 429 24.84 0.13 1.82
CA THR A 429 25.63 -1.09 1.97
C THR A 429 24.74 -2.32 1.84
N VAL A 430 25.25 -3.34 1.16
CA VAL A 430 24.68 -4.69 1.20
C VAL A 430 25.54 -5.56 2.12
N LEU A 431 24.95 -6.14 3.16
CA LEU A 431 25.62 -7.05 4.08
C LEU A 431 25.43 -8.49 3.62
N LEU A 432 26.48 -9.32 3.71
CA LEU A 432 26.43 -10.74 3.38
C LEU A 432 26.53 -11.62 4.62
N TYR A 433 25.58 -12.53 4.76
CA TYR A 433 25.60 -13.64 5.70
C TYR A 433 25.65 -14.97 4.96
N GLU A 434 26.16 -16.00 5.63
CA GLU A 434 26.20 -17.38 5.14
C GLU A 434 25.60 -18.32 6.19
N SER A 435 24.89 -19.36 5.75
CA SER A 435 24.35 -20.42 6.59
C SER A 435 24.45 -21.79 5.91
N PRO A 436 24.72 -22.87 6.67
CA PRO A 436 24.65 -24.24 6.13
C PRO A 436 23.22 -24.78 6.05
N ASP A 437 22.25 -24.19 6.78
CA ASP A 437 20.97 -24.83 7.09
C ASP A 437 19.77 -23.85 7.20
N LEU A 438 19.97 -22.56 6.89
CA LEU A 438 18.98 -21.48 7.04
C LEU A 438 18.62 -21.12 8.50
N ASP A 439 19.22 -21.79 9.48
CA ASP A 439 18.99 -21.55 10.91
C ASP A 439 20.15 -20.76 11.53
N GLU A 440 21.38 -21.23 11.32
CA GLU A 440 22.58 -20.61 11.89
C GLU A 440 23.24 -19.70 10.86
N TRP A 441 23.22 -18.39 11.11
CA TRP A 441 23.76 -17.37 10.20
C TRP A 441 25.08 -16.78 10.72
N GLN A 442 26.10 -16.77 9.87
CA GLN A 442 27.38 -16.12 10.13
C GLN A 442 27.54 -14.89 9.22
N PHE A 443 27.76 -13.73 9.83
CA PHE A 443 28.17 -12.54 9.08
C PHE A 443 29.54 -12.78 8.41
N ARG A 444 29.63 -12.50 7.10
CA ARG A 444 30.85 -12.68 6.30
C ARG A 444 31.57 -11.35 6.08
N ALA A 445 30.93 -10.44 5.37
CA ALA A 445 31.48 -9.15 4.99
C ALA A 445 30.36 -8.21 4.49
N PRO A 446 30.60 -6.90 4.37
CA PRO A 446 29.87 -6.08 3.42
C PRO A 446 30.15 -6.59 2.00
N LEU A 447 29.10 -7.00 1.26
CA LEU A 447 29.22 -7.47 -0.12
C LEU A 447 29.70 -6.32 -1.03
N LEU A 448 29.05 -5.17 -0.87
CA LEU A 448 29.34 -3.91 -1.56
C LEU A 448 28.96 -2.74 -0.66
N VAL A 449 29.79 -1.70 -0.64
CA VAL A 449 29.56 -0.43 0.05
C VAL A 449 29.63 0.67 -1.00
N GLY A 450 28.54 1.41 -1.18
CA GLY A 450 28.47 2.55 -2.08
C GLY A 450 29.04 3.82 -1.45
N ASP A 451 29.33 4.80 -2.29
CA ASP A 451 29.61 6.16 -1.85
C ASP A 451 28.32 6.91 -1.47
N GLN A 452 28.30 7.53 -0.30
CA GLN A 452 27.15 8.27 0.21
C GLN A 452 26.71 9.42 -0.71
N GLU A 453 27.66 10.12 -1.34
CA GLU A 453 27.35 11.26 -2.24
C GLU A 453 26.76 10.79 -3.58
N GLY A 454 27.15 9.61 -4.08
CA GLY A 454 26.70 9.08 -5.36
C GLY A 454 25.49 8.15 -5.28
N ALA A 455 25.56 7.12 -4.44
CA ALA A 455 24.59 6.02 -4.42
C ALA A 455 23.64 6.04 -3.21
N GLY A 456 23.69 7.08 -2.38
CA GLY A 456 22.81 7.26 -1.22
C GLY A 456 23.37 6.69 0.08
N SER A 457 22.75 7.06 1.22
CA SER A 457 23.21 6.68 2.56
C SER A 457 22.72 5.31 3.04
N VAL A 458 21.66 4.78 2.41
CA VAL A 458 21.02 3.50 2.75
C VAL A 458 20.61 2.81 1.46
N TRP A 459 20.79 1.50 1.42
CA TRP A 459 20.31 0.66 0.34
C TRP A 459 19.23 -0.30 0.84
N GLU A 460 18.06 -0.22 0.21
CA GLU A 460 16.90 -1.07 0.41
C GLU A 460 16.81 -2.12 -0.70
N CYS A 461 16.07 -3.19 -0.43
CA CYS A 461 15.74 -4.24 -1.40
C CYS A 461 16.92 -4.76 -2.24
N PRO A 462 18.08 -5.10 -1.65
CA PRO A 462 19.18 -5.61 -2.43
C PRO A 462 18.84 -6.99 -3.00
N GLU A 463 19.11 -7.22 -4.27
CA GLU A 463 18.94 -8.53 -4.89
C GLU A 463 20.07 -8.81 -5.88
N LEU A 464 20.61 -10.03 -5.81
CA LEU A 464 21.69 -10.49 -6.66
C LEU A 464 21.18 -11.53 -7.66
N LEU A 465 21.05 -11.13 -8.91
CA LEU A 465 20.51 -11.93 -10.00
C LEU A 465 21.62 -12.59 -10.82
N ASP A 466 21.42 -13.85 -11.19
CA ASP A 466 22.26 -14.54 -12.16
C ASP A 466 21.69 -14.43 -13.58
N LEU A 467 22.30 -13.55 -14.37
CA LEU A 467 21.99 -13.37 -15.79
C LEU A 467 22.95 -14.19 -16.68
N GLY A 468 23.61 -15.20 -16.11
CA GLY A 468 24.52 -16.11 -16.80
C GLY A 468 25.93 -15.54 -16.91
N GLY A 469 26.19 -14.73 -17.93
CA GLY A 469 27.55 -14.21 -18.20
C GLY A 469 28.08 -13.29 -17.08
N LYS A 470 27.16 -12.62 -16.38
CA LYS A 470 27.41 -11.69 -15.27
C LYS A 470 26.30 -11.83 -14.22
N ARG A 471 26.60 -11.40 -13.00
CA ARG A 471 25.62 -11.16 -11.95
C ARG A 471 25.19 -9.69 -12.01
N LEU A 472 23.91 -9.42 -11.76
CA LEU A 472 23.36 -8.08 -11.58
C LEU A 472 22.98 -7.91 -10.11
N LEU A 473 23.60 -6.96 -9.43
CA LEU A 473 23.18 -6.50 -8.10
C LEU A 473 22.39 -5.22 -8.28
N HIS A 474 21.12 -5.19 -7.91
CA HIS A 474 20.37 -3.95 -7.80
C HIS A 474 20.09 -3.62 -6.33
N VAL A 475 19.93 -2.33 -6.06
CA VAL A 475 19.57 -1.78 -4.75
C VAL A 475 18.66 -0.58 -4.97
N SER A 476 17.86 -0.23 -3.97
CA SER A 476 16.98 0.94 -3.99
C SER A 476 17.50 1.99 -2.99
N ASN A 477 17.72 3.24 -3.41
CA ASN A 477 18.48 4.22 -2.63
C ASN A 477 17.72 5.48 -2.20
N TYR A 478 16.40 5.38 -2.04
CA TYR A 478 15.44 6.47 -1.84
C TYR A 478 15.25 7.45 -3.01
N GLY A 479 16.05 7.36 -4.07
CA GLY A 479 15.90 8.19 -5.28
C GLY A 479 15.61 7.38 -6.53
N THR A 480 16.44 6.38 -6.80
CA THR A 480 16.37 5.50 -7.97
C THR A 480 16.65 4.06 -7.58
N VAL A 481 16.63 3.17 -8.57
CA VAL A 481 17.06 1.78 -8.42
C VAL A 481 18.36 1.55 -9.22
N PRO A 482 19.53 1.92 -8.66
CA PRO A 482 20.81 1.65 -9.29
C PRO A 482 21.09 0.14 -9.40
N TYR A 483 21.79 -0.25 -10.47
CA TYR A 483 22.32 -1.60 -10.65
C TYR A 483 23.82 -1.60 -10.89
N PHE A 484 24.44 -2.74 -10.57
CA PHE A 484 25.85 -3.03 -10.73
C PHE A 484 26.02 -4.37 -11.45
N LEU A 485 26.91 -4.41 -12.44
CA LEU A 485 27.26 -5.63 -13.17
C LEU A 485 28.63 -6.14 -12.72
N GLY A 486 28.71 -7.45 -12.47
CA GLY A 486 29.93 -8.03 -11.92
C GLY A 486 29.86 -9.53 -11.69
N ARG A 487 30.68 -9.99 -10.75
CA ARG A 487 30.80 -11.38 -10.31
C ARG A 487 30.75 -11.44 -8.79
N PHE A 488 30.07 -12.43 -8.26
CA PHE A 488 30.14 -12.76 -6.84
C PHE A 488 31.30 -13.71 -6.59
N ASP A 489 32.19 -13.36 -5.66
CA ASP A 489 33.25 -14.25 -5.19
C ASP A 489 32.86 -14.86 -3.81
N PRO A 490 32.50 -16.15 -3.74
CA PRO A 490 32.12 -16.80 -2.49
C PRO A 490 33.28 -16.98 -1.50
N GLU A 491 34.55 -16.94 -1.96
CA GLU A 491 35.70 -17.06 -1.05
C GLU A 491 35.89 -15.79 -0.23
N SER A 492 35.94 -14.63 -0.89
CA SER A 492 36.04 -13.33 -0.21
C SER A 492 34.70 -12.83 0.35
N GLY A 493 33.57 -13.27 -0.19
CA GLY A 493 32.25 -12.76 0.14
C GLY A 493 32.00 -11.35 -0.40
N THR A 494 32.63 -11.00 -1.52
CA THR A 494 32.56 -9.66 -2.13
C THR A 494 31.97 -9.70 -3.54
N PHE A 495 31.48 -8.55 -4.01
CA PHE A 495 31.02 -8.37 -5.39
C PHE A 495 32.09 -7.65 -6.23
N GLU A 496 32.72 -8.39 -7.13
CA GLU A 496 33.73 -7.88 -8.06
C GLU A 496 33.04 -7.23 -9.26
N ARG A 497 33.08 -5.89 -9.31
CA ARG A 497 32.47 -5.10 -10.38
C ARG A 497 33.26 -5.17 -11.69
N GLU A 498 32.57 -5.07 -12.81
CA GLU A 498 33.22 -5.01 -14.13
C GLU A 498 33.89 -3.66 -14.40
N ARG A 499 33.24 -2.56 -13.99
CA ARG A 499 33.86 -1.21 -13.98
C ARG A 499 34.59 -1.00 -12.65
N GLU A 500 35.90 -1.22 -12.62
CA GLU A 500 36.75 -0.81 -11.49
C GLU A 500 37.00 0.72 -11.54
N THR A 501 36.53 1.46 -10.53
CA THR A 501 37.16 2.73 -10.16
C THR A 501 38.43 2.40 -9.38
N GLY A 502 39.58 2.87 -9.86
CA GLY A 502 40.91 2.44 -9.40
C GLY A 502 41.32 2.84 -7.96
N ASP A 503 40.39 3.24 -7.10
CA ASP A 503 40.62 3.67 -5.72
C ASP A 503 39.92 2.83 -4.64
N GLY A 504 39.07 1.85 -5.02
CA GLY A 504 38.47 0.91 -4.08
C GLY A 504 37.36 1.47 -3.18
N SER A 505 36.90 2.70 -3.42
CA SER A 505 35.55 3.13 -3.02
C SER A 505 34.55 2.56 -4.03
N GLY A 506 33.40 2.06 -3.57
CA GLY A 506 32.35 1.57 -4.47
C GLY A 506 31.85 2.69 -5.36
N GLY A 507 32.41 2.78 -6.57
CA GLY A 507 32.15 3.87 -7.52
C GLY A 507 30.70 3.94 -8.03
N ASP A 508 30.45 4.88 -8.94
CA ASP A 508 29.14 5.11 -9.56
C ASP A 508 28.49 3.83 -10.09
N PRO A 509 27.15 3.68 -9.99
CA PRO A 509 26.44 2.52 -10.54
C PRO A 509 26.62 2.38 -12.05
N ASP A 510 26.40 1.16 -12.56
CA ASP A 510 26.49 0.90 -14.01
C ASP A 510 25.30 1.51 -14.78
N GLY A 511 24.15 1.65 -14.10
CA GLY A 511 22.96 2.36 -14.57
C GLY A 511 21.85 2.33 -13.53
N VAL A 512 20.63 2.67 -13.93
CA VAL A 512 19.41 2.50 -13.14
C VAL A 512 18.43 1.58 -13.88
N LEU A 513 17.60 0.84 -13.16
CA LEU A 513 16.59 -0.02 -13.78
C LEU A 513 15.44 0.77 -14.41
N ASP A 514 15.17 1.97 -13.89
CA ASP A 514 14.11 2.84 -14.39
C ASP A 514 14.43 4.30 -14.01
N HIS A 515 14.09 5.22 -14.89
CA HIS A 515 14.37 6.66 -14.74
C HIS A 515 13.20 7.47 -14.16
N GLY A 516 12.09 6.82 -13.80
CA GLY A 516 10.88 7.48 -13.32
C GLY A 516 10.37 6.96 -11.97
N ASP A 517 9.05 6.92 -11.82
CA ASP A 517 8.32 6.57 -10.59
C ASP A 517 8.35 5.05 -10.31
N PHE A 518 9.53 4.45 -10.16
CA PHE A 518 9.76 3.01 -9.98
C PHE A 518 10.75 2.74 -8.84
N TYR A 519 10.43 1.80 -7.95
CA TYR A 519 11.23 1.53 -6.75
C TYR A 519 11.13 0.07 -6.28
N ALA A 520 12.06 -0.35 -5.41
CA ALA A 520 12.03 -1.61 -4.67
C ALA A 520 11.71 -2.87 -5.49
N PRO A 521 12.37 -3.14 -6.63
CA PRO A 521 12.04 -4.31 -7.40
C PRO A 521 12.47 -5.61 -6.73
N GLN A 522 11.85 -6.69 -7.17
CA GLN A 522 12.25 -8.04 -6.84
C GLN A 522 11.92 -8.94 -8.03
N SER A 523 12.64 -10.05 -8.14
CA SER A 523 12.58 -10.90 -9.31
C SER A 523 12.23 -12.35 -8.97
N MET A 524 11.72 -13.09 -9.96
CA MET A 524 11.65 -14.54 -9.94
C MET A 524 12.35 -15.13 -11.16
N ARG A 525 12.94 -16.31 -10.97
CA ARG A 525 13.35 -17.15 -12.09
C ARG A 525 12.21 -18.10 -12.45
N THR A 526 11.81 -18.09 -13.71
CA THR A 526 10.75 -18.95 -14.23
C THR A 526 11.29 -20.35 -14.60
N GLY A 527 10.38 -21.31 -14.77
CA GLY A 527 10.69 -22.68 -15.18
C GLY A 527 11.33 -22.78 -16.56
N ASP A 528 11.14 -21.77 -17.42
CA ASP A 528 11.83 -21.66 -18.71
C ASP A 528 13.17 -20.90 -18.65
N GLY A 529 13.60 -20.50 -17.44
CA GLY A 529 14.93 -19.94 -17.17
C GLY A 529 15.04 -18.42 -17.31
N ARG A 530 13.95 -17.72 -17.62
CA ARG A 530 13.90 -16.25 -17.65
C ARG A 530 13.98 -15.68 -16.23
N VAL A 531 14.42 -14.43 -16.13
CA VAL A 531 14.35 -13.64 -14.91
C VAL A 531 13.31 -12.56 -15.14
N LEU A 532 12.19 -12.64 -14.42
CA LEU A 532 11.12 -11.65 -14.48
C LEU A 532 11.19 -10.77 -13.23
N THR A 533 11.17 -9.45 -13.41
CA THR A 533 11.16 -8.48 -12.32
C THR A 533 9.91 -7.62 -12.35
N TRP A 534 9.48 -7.22 -11.16
CA TRP A 534 8.44 -6.22 -10.92
C TRP A 534 9.06 -5.19 -9.99
N GLY A 535 8.67 -3.92 -10.13
CA GLY A 535 8.94 -2.88 -9.14
C GLY A 535 7.67 -2.21 -8.67
N TRP A 536 7.74 -1.57 -7.51
CA TRP A 536 6.67 -0.71 -7.03
C TRP A 536 6.62 0.57 -7.87
N VAL A 537 5.45 0.87 -8.43
CA VAL A 537 5.15 2.14 -9.07
C VAL A 537 4.71 3.15 -8.02
N VAL A 538 5.59 4.10 -7.72
CA VAL A 538 5.42 5.07 -6.63
C VAL A 538 4.32 6.07 -6.97
N GLU A 539 3.42 6.36 -6.02
CA GLU A 539 2.36 7.34 -6.22
C GLU A 539 2.91 8.76 -6.43
N ALA A 540 2.36 9.48 -7.41
CA ALA A 540 2.65 10.90 -7.65
C ALA A 540 1.50 11.82 -7.24
N ARG A 541 0.70 11.39 -6.25
CA ARG A 541 -0.37 12.14 -5.59
C ARG A 541 -0.22 12.07 -4.07
N PRO A 542 -0.66 13.09 -3.32
CA PRO A 542 -0.44 13.14 -1.88
C PRO A 542 -1.37 12.18 -1.12
N PRO A 543 -1.05 11.84 0.15
CA PRO A 543 -1.80 10.87 0.95
C PRO A 543 -3.30 11.13 1.06
N GLU A 544 -3.74 12.40 1.04
CA GLU A 544 -5.15 12.75 1.13
C GLU A 544 -5.92 12.31 -0.11
N ARG A 545 -5.29 12.39 -1.29
CA ARG A 545 -5.86 11.93 -2.56
C ARG A 545 -5.84 10.41 -2.68
N GLN A 546 -4.83 9.76 -2.09
CA GLN A 546 -4.80 8.31 -1.97
C GLN A 546 -5.96 7.82 -1.07
N TRP A 547 -6.19 8.49 0.06
CA TRP A 547 -7.33 8.23 0.95
C TRP A 547 -8.67 8.35 0.23
N ASP A 548 -8.88 9.43 -0.52
CA ASP A 548 -10.10 9.66 -1.29
C ASP A 548 -10.33 8.57 -2.34
N ALA A 549 -9.27 8.15 -3.04
CA ALA A 549 -9.36 7.08 -4.03
C ALA A 549 -9.62 5.71 -3.42
N GLY A 550 -9.25 5.50 -2.15
CA GLY A 550 -9.43 4.20 -1.46
C GLY A 550 -8.40 3.15 -1.84
N TRP A 551 -7.45 3.48 -2.72
CA TRP A 551 -6.34 2.62 -3.13
C TRP A 551 -5.06 3.45 -3.35
N SER A 552 -3.90 2.80 -3.24
CA SER A 552 -2.59 3.39 -3.44
C SER A 552 -1.57 2.34 -3.86
N GLY A 553 -0.73 2.70 -4.82
CA GLY A 553 0.33 1.86 -5.36
C GLY A 553 -0.14 0.91 -6.45
N ALA A 554 0.82 0.50 -7.28
CA ALA A 554 0.72 -0.59 -8.24
C ALA A 554 2.10 -1.24 -8.36
N LEU A 555 2.17 -2.46 -8.89
CA LEU A 555 3.42 -3.01 -9.39
C LEU A 555 3.54 -2.70 -10.88
N SER A 556 4.78 -2.56 -11.38
CA SER A 556 5.06 -2.44 -12.80
C SER A 556 4.54 -3.68 -13.54
N ILE A 557 4.44 -3.59 -14.86
CA ILE A 557 4.33 -4.81 -15.66
C ILE A 557 5.55 -5.71 -15.43
N PRO A 558 5.41 -7.05 -15.59
CA PRO A 558 6.56 -7.95 -15.56
C PRO A 558 7.58 -7.59 -16.63
N ARG A 559 8.85 -7.44 -16.24
CA ARG A 559 9.97 -7.18 -17.14
C ARG A 559 10.93 -8.35 -17.17
N GLU A 560 11.24 -8.88 -18.34
CA GLU A 560 12.29 -9.86 -18.57
C GLU A 560 13.67 -9.18 -18.59
N LEU A 561 14.54 -9.58 -17.66
CA LEU A 561 15.91 -9.10 -17.55
C LEU A 561 16.87 -10.07 -18.24
N SER A 562 17.74 -9.54 -19.10
CA SER A 562 18.78 -10.31 -19.78
C SER A 562 20.01 -9.45 -20.09
N LEU A 563 21.02 -10.02 -20.74
CA LEU A 563 22.20 -9.29 -21.20
C LEU A 563 22.23 -9.25 -22.73
N SER A 564 22.65 -8.11 -23.29
CA SER A 564 22.97 -7.98 -24.71
C SER A 564 24.26 -8.72 -25.08
N ASP A 565 24.52 -8.88 -26.38
CA ASP A 565 25.79 -9.45 -26.86
C ASP A 565 27.01 -8.62 -26.44
N ALA A 566 26.85 -7.30 -26.28
CA ALA A 566 27.85 -6.39 -25.74
C ALA A 566 27.96 -6.47 -24.20
N GLY A 567 27.05 -7.19 -23.54
CA GLY A 567 27.01 -7.40 -22.09
C GLY A 567 26.36 -6.26 -21.31
N GLY A 568 25.55 -5.42 -21.97
CA GLY A 568 24.69 -4.42 -21.31
C GLY A 568 23.36 -5.02 -20.86
N LEU A 569 22.65 -4.34 -19.96
CA LEU A 569 21.35 -4.79 -19.47
C LEU A 569 20.29 -4.62 -20.56
N ILE A 570 19.45 -5.64 -20.73
CA ILE A 570 18.23 -5.59 -21.54
C ILE A 570 17.02 -5.77 -20.62
N GLN A 571 15.99 -4.96 -20.84
CA GLN A 571 14.73 -4.98 -20.11
C GLN A 571 13.55 -5.00 -21.11
N ARG A 572 12.85 -6.13 -21.19
CA ARG A 572 11.68 -6.29 -22.07
C ARG A 572 10.39 -6.47 -21.28
N PRO A 573 9.26 -5.86 -21.66
CA PRO A 573 7.96 -6.29 -21.14
C PRO A 573 7.75 -7.77 -21.44
N ALA A 574 7.23 -8.53 -20.46
CA ALA A 574 7.00 -9.96 -20.64
C ALA A 574 6.05 -10.20 -21.81
N ARG A 575 6.41 -11.16 -22.66
CA ARG A 575 5.65 -11.53 -23.87
C ARG A 575 4.21 -11.96 -23.56
N GLU A 576 3.95 -12.44 -22.35
CA GLU A 576 2.63 -12.87 -21.92
C GLU A 576 1.59 -11.73 -21.98
N LEU A 577 2.01 -10.47 -21.81
CA LEU A 577 1.15 -9.28 -21.93
C LEU A 577 0.45 -9.18 -23.29
N GLU A 578 1.00 -9.79 -24.34
CA GLU A 578 0.37 -9.81 -25.66
C GLU A 578 -0.98 -10.54 -25.65
N ALA A 579 -1.24 -11.40 -24.67
CA ALA A 579 -2.51 -12.09 -24.51
C ALA A 579 -3.66 -11.14 -24.13
N LEU A 580 -3.35 -9.96 -23.59
CA LEU A 580 -4.35 -8.93 -23.27
C LEU A 580 -4.71 -8.05 -24.47
N ARG A 581 -4.00 -8.15 -25.61
CA ARG A 581 -4.25 -7.31 -26.78
C ARG A 581 -5.62 -7.60 -27.38
N GLY A 582 -6.49 -6.59 -27.35
CA GLY A 582 -7.79 -6.56 -28.00
C GLY A 582 -7.77 -5.74 -29.30
N ASP A 583 -8.65 -4.74 -29.39
CA ASP A 583 -8.82 -3.89 -30.57
C ASP A 583 -7.51 -3.22 -30.98
N HIS A 584 -7.22 -3.23 -32.29
CA HIS A 584 -5.94 -2.79 -32.85
C HIS A 584 -6.13 -1.70 -33.91
N VAL A 585 -5.28 -0.68 -33.84
CA VAL A 585 -5.16 0.39 -34.83
C VAL A 585 -3.70 0.57 -35.20
N GLY A 586 -3.39 0.43 -36.49
CA GLY A 586 -2.03 0.55 -37.00
C GLY A 586 -1.88 1.67 -38.03
N VAL A 587 -0.73 2.34 -38.00
CA VAL A 587 -0.28 3.30 -39.00
C VAL A 587 1.16 2.94 -39.42
N SER A 588 1.44 2.95 -40.71
CA SER A 588 2.78 2.70 -41.23
C SER A 588 3.19 3.77 -42.25
N ASP A 589 4.50 3.95 -42.42
CA ASP A 589 5.11 4.88 -43.39
C ASP A 589 4.53 6.32 -43.32
N LEU A 590 4.24 6.79 -42.10
CA LEU A 590 3.70 8.12 -41.88
C LEU A 590 4.83 9.13 -41.70
N ARG A 591 5.01 10.00 -42.69
CA ARG A 591 5.84 11.20 -42.54
C ARG A 591 5.00 12.33 -41.97
N LEU A 592 5.48 12.92 -40.88
CA LEU A 592 4.94 14.15 -40.30
C LEU A 592 5.98 15.25 -40.50
N ALA A 593 5.55 16.38 -41.06
CA ALA A 593 6.27 17.65 -40.91
C ALA A 593 5.81 18.30 -39.59
N GLU A 594 6.25 19.53 -39.26
CA GLU A 594 5.83 20.30 -38.07
C GLU A 594 4.30 20.45 -37.91
N GLU A 595 3.61 19.37 -37.54
CA GLU A 595 2.18 19.18 -37.51
C GLU A 595 1.81 18.11 -36.48
N SER A 596 0.54 18.10 -36.06
CA SER A 596 -0.03 17.10 -35.16
C SER A 596 -1.20 16.40 -35.84
N LYS A 597 -1.31 15.10 -35.59
CA LYS A 597 -2.34 14.23 -36.15
C LYS A 597 -3.00 13.40 -35.04
N PRO A 598 -4.34 13.44 -34.90
CA PRO A 598 -5.04 12.53 -33.99
C PRO A 598 -4.92 11.08 -34.48
N LEU A 599 -4.90 10.13 -33.55
CA LEU A 599 -5.00 8.70 -33.83
C LEU A 599 -6.47 8.26 -33.72
N ASP A 600 -6.87 7.27 -34.52
CA ASP A 600 -8.23 6.69 -34.47
C ASP A 600 -8.32 5.63 -33.37
N ALA A 601 -7.77 5.93 -32.20
CA ALA A 601 -7.76 5.09 -31.00
C ALA A 601 -7.96 5.98 -29.77
N SER A 602 -8.58 5.43 -28.74
CA SER A 602 -8.76 6.07 -27.43
C SER A 602 -8.84 5.01 -26.33
N GLY A 603 -8.51 5.40 -25.10
CA GLY A 603 -8.64 4.51 -23.95
C GLY A 603 -7.75 4.91 -22.78
N THR A 604 -7.93 4.17 -21.69
CA THR A 604 -7.09 4.26 -20.49
C THR A 604 -6.27 3.01 -20.24
N ALA A 605 -6.45 1.95 -21.04
CA ALA A 605 -5.73 0.69 -20.97
C ALA A 605 -5.20 0.34 -22.38
N LEU A 606 -3.94 0.67 -22.65
CA LEU A 606 -3.36 0.64 -23.99
C LEU A 606 -1.93 0.09 -23.98
N GLU A 607 -1.58 -0.61 -25.03
CA GLU A 607 -0.20 -0.84 -25.46
C GLU A 607 0.03 -0.10 -26.78
N ILE A 608 1.16 0.60 -26.89
CA ILE A 608 1.53 1.37 -28.08
C ILE A 608 2.96 0.97 -28.46
N GLY A 609 3.14 0.35 -29.62
CA GLY A 609 4.45 0.08 -30.21
C GLY A 609 4.73 1.04 -31.35
N ALA A 610 5.93 1.60 -31.45
CA ALA A 610 6.31 2.46 -32.56
C ALA A 610 7.80 2.40 -32.89
N THR A 611 8.12 2.28 -34.17
CA THR A 611 9.49 2.45 -34.72
C THR A 611 9.55 3.81 -35.42
N ILE A 612 10.46 4.67 -34.98
CA ILE A 612 10.45 6.09 -35.30
C ILE A 612 11.84 6.57 -35.68
N SER A 613 11.93 7.30 -36.78
CA SER A 613 13.13 7.99 -37.24
C SER A 613 12.92 9.50 -37.13
N VAL A 614 13.77 10.20 -36.37
CA VAL A 614 13.76 11.68 -36.25
C VAL A 614 14.94 12.32 -36.99
N GLU A 615 14.70 13.44 -37.69
CA GLU A 615 15.79 14.25 -38.23
C GLU A 615 16.56 14.97 -37.10
N ALA A 616 17.78 15.45 -37.38
CA ALA A 616 18.56 16.21 -36.41
C ALA A 616 17.77 17.45 -35.93
N ASP A 617 17.79 17.71 -34.63
CA ASP A 617 17.04 18.77 -33.94
C ASP A 617 15.49 18.61 -33.99
N ALA A 618 14.96 17.53 -34.58
CA ALA A 618 13.55 17.20 -34.56
C ALA A 618 13.19 16.32 -33.33
N ALA A 619 11.90 16.33 -32.96
CA ALA A 619 11.38 15.45 -31.92
C ALA A 619 10.04 14.83 -32.34
N PHE A 620 9.89 13.55 -32.02
CA PHE A 620 8.61 12.86 -32.06
C PHE A 620 7.86 13.08 -30.75
N GLU A 621 6.55 13.32 -30.82
CA GLU A 621 5.69 13.40 -29.63
C GLU A 621 4.46 12.50 -29.79
N LEU A 622 4.26 11.60 -28.83
CA LEU A 622 3.03 10.86 -28.59
C LEU A 622 2.30 11.50 -27.40
N VAL A 623 1.06 11.93 -27.59
CA VAL A 623 0.23 12.48 -26.51
C VAL A 623 -0.83 11.47 -26.13
N VAL A 624 -0.84 11.07 -24.86
CA VAL A 624 -1.81 10.13 -24.26
C VAL A 624 -2.63 10.83 -23.17
N ARG A 625 -3.70 10.17 -22.70
CA ARG A 625 -4.60 10.69 -21.66
C ARG A 625 -5.04 12.13 -21.93
N LYS A 626 -5.45 12.38 -23.18
CA LYS A 626 -5.77 13.72 -23.70
C LYS A 626 -7.27 13.96 -23.68
N SER A 627 -7.71 15.11 -23.16
CA SER A 627 -9.09 15.54 -23.27
C SER A 627 -9.39 16.09 -24.68
N PRO A 628 -10.65 16.07 -25.16
CA PRO A 628 -10.99 16.50 -26.52
C PRO A 628 -10.57 17.94 -26.88
N ASP A 629 -10.50 18.83 -25.88
CA ASP A 629 -10.04 20.21 -25.99
C ASP A 629 -8.54 20.40 -25.71
N GLY A 630 -7.85 19.34 -25.28
CA GLY A 630 -6.42 19.34 -24.93
C GLY A 630 -6.09 20.04 -23.61
N GLU A 631 -7.08 20.32 -22.76
CA GLU A 631 -6.88 20.91 -21.44
C GLU A 631 -6.02 19.98 -20.55
N GLU A 632 -6.41 18.71 -20.46
CA GLU A 632 -5.59 17.64 -19.87
C GLU A 632 -4.92 16.85 -21.00
N ARG A 633 -3.62 16.57 -20.87
CA ARG A 633 -2.81 15.82 -21.84
C ARG A 633 -1.46 15.43 -21.25
N THR A 634 -0.96 14.26 -21.63
CA THR A 634 0.38 13.78 -21.23
C THR A 634 1.24 13.53 -22.47
N PRO A 635 2.09 14.49 -22.87
CA PRO A 635 3.06 14.30 -23.94
C PRO A 635 4.24 13.41 -23.53
N ILE A 636 4.57 12.43 -24.38
CA ILE A 636 5.75 11.56 -24.33
C ILE A 636 6.58 11.91 -25.57
N ARG A 637 7.79 12.45 -25.36
CA ARG A 637 8.60 13.03 -26.43
C ARG A 637 9.96 12.35 -26.55
N TYR A 638 10.32 11.93 -27.76
CA TYR A 638 11.67 11.48 -28.10
C TYR A 638 12.40 12.56 -28.90
N THR A 639 13.62 12.91 -28.48
CA THR A 639 14.42 14.01 -29.06
C THR A 639 15.57 13.52 -29.94
N GLY A 640 15.73 12.22 -30.12
CA GLY A 640 16.93 11.61 -30.71
C GLY A 640 17.98 11.18 -29.68
N GLU A 641 17.90 11.69 -28.43
CA GLU A 641 18.86 11.40 -27.35
C GLU A 641 18.19 11.00 -26.03
N GLU A 642 16.94 11.44 -25.80
CA GLU A 642 16.20 11.14 -24.57
C GLU A 642 14.70 10.98 -24.86
N VAL A 643 14.03 10.24 -23.97
CA VAL A 643 12.57 10.21 -23.84
C VAL A 643 12.16 11.08 -22.65
N ILE A 644 11.15 11.93 -22.84
CA ILE A 644 10.64 12.86 -21.83
C ILE A 644 9.13 12.65 -21.67
N VAL A 645 8.66 12.44 -20.43
CA VAL A 645 7.23 12.43 -20.09
C VAL A 645 6.87 13.74 -19.40
N TYR A 646 6.04 14.56 -20.05
CA TYR A 646 5.60 15.85 -19.54
C TYR A 646 4.31 15.71 -18.74
N ARG A 647 4.36 16.07 -17.44
CA ARG A 647 3.22 15.97 -16.51
C ARG A 647 2.50 17.28 -16.21
N GLU A 648 3.02 18.41 -16.67
CA GLU A 648 2.51 19.76 -16.36
C GLU A 648 1.02 19.95 -16.63
N HIS A 649 0.49 19.26 -17.64
CA HIS A 649 -0.91 19.33 -18.03
C HIS A 649 -1.62 17.97 -17.94
N SER A 650 -1.06 17.01 -17.23
CA SER A 650 -1.67 15.69 -17.10
C SER A 650 -2.88 15.66 -16.17
N SER A 651 -3.08 16.71 -15.36
CA SER A 651 -4.18 16.80 -14.40
C SER A 651 -4.59 18.24 -14.15
N LEU A 652 -5.88 18.47 -13.88
CA LEU A 652 -6.39 19.73 -13.33
C LEU A 652 -6.26 19.82 -11.80
N ASP A 653 -5.92 18.72 -11.10
CA ASP A 653 -5.66 18.77 -9.66
C ASP A 653 -4.23 19.29 -9.42
N PRO A 654 -4.06 20.51 -8.89
CA PRO A 654 -2.73 21.08 -8.68
C PRO A 654 -1.93 20.38 -7.58
N ALA A 655 -2.55 19.44 -6.83
CA ALA A 655 -1.90 18.71 -5.76
C ALA A 655 -1.06 17.52 -6.25
N VAL A 656 -1.24 17.07 -7.50
CA VAL A 656 -0.45 15.95 -8.06
C VAL A 656 0.84 16.44 -8.69
N ALA A 657 1.83 15.54 -8.84
CA ALA A 657 3.12 15.90 -9.42
C ALA A 657 2.98 16.37 -10.88
N ALA A 658 3.72 17.42 -11.22
CA ALA A 658 3.71 18.06 -12.53
C ALA A 658 5.08 18.06 -13.23
N ASP A 659 6.14 17.68 -12.51
CA ASP A 659 7.52 17.66 -13.03
C ASP A 659 7.68 16.65 -14.16
N ALA A 660 8.42 17.03 -15.20
CA ALA A 660 8.74 16.12 -16.30
C ALA A 660 9.78 15.09 -15.87
N LEU A 661 9.59 13.84 -16.32
CA LEU A 661 10.53 12.74 -16.14
C LEU A 661 11.32 12.51 -17.44
N ARG A 662 12.57 12.05 -17.32
CA ARG A 662 13.51 11.96 -18.45
C ARG A 662 14.36 10.71 -18.36
N ALA A 663 14.48 10.00 -19.46
CA ALA A 663 15.39 8.87 -19.62
C ALA A 663 16.30 9.13 -20.83
N PRO A 664 17.64 8.99 -20.69
CA PRO A 664 18.50 8.90 -21.85
C PRO A 664 18.10 7.69 -22.71
N VAL A 665 18.37 7.75 -24.00
CA VAL A 665 18.23 6.61 -24.90
C VAL A 665 19.62 6.28 -25.44
N GLU A 666 20.13 5.11 -25.08
CA GLU A 666 21.36 4.62 -25.68
C GLU A 666 21.06 4.12 -27.11
N ASN A 667 21.54 4.85 -28.11
CA ASN A 667 21.56 4.40 -29.49
C ASN A 667 22.87 3.63 -29.71
N GLU A 668 22.79 2.38 -30.14
CA GLU A 668 23.99 1.67 -30.59
C GLU A 668 24.60 2.44 -31.77
N ASP A 669 25.93 2.58 -31.78
CA ASP A 669 26.71 3.40 -32.71
C ASP A 669 26.79 2.73 -34.12
N ASP A 670 25.64 2.34 -34.67
CA ASP A 670 25.50 1.55 -35.90
C ASP A 670 25.32 2.41 -37.17
N GLY A 671 25.19 3.73 -37.00
CA GLY A 671 25.08 4.69 -38.08
C GLY A 671 23.64 5.10 -38.44
N GLU A 672 22.64 4.64 -37.68
CA GLU A 672 21.23 5.04 -37.80
C GLU A 672 20.84 6.06 -36.72
N ASN A 673 21.58 7.17 -36.64
CA ASN A 673 21.26 8.26 -35.70
C ASN A 673 19.80 8.70 -35.82
N GLY A 674 19.06 8.66 -34.70
CA GLY A 674 17.70 9.16 -34.59
C GLY A 674 16.60 8.11 -34.79
N VAL A 675 16.94 6.83 -34.94
CA VAL A 675 15.95 5.73 -34.89
C VAL A 675 15.70 5.33 -33.44
N VAL A 676 14.45 5.00 -33.08
CA VAL A 676 14.08 4.44 -31.78
C VAL A 676 12.93 3.45 -31.93
N ASP A 677 12.99 2.36 -31.19
CA ASP A 677 11.86 1.49 -30.93
C ASP A 677 11.26 1.83 -29.57
N LEU A 678 10.02 2.33 -29.57
CA LEU A 678 9.27 2.65 -28.36
C LEU A 678 8.16 1.64 -28.13
N ARG A 679 8.05 1.16 -26.88
CA ARG A 679 6.89 0.43 -26.40
C ARG A 679 6.34 1.14 -25.17
N VAL A 680 5.11 1.63 -25.26
CA VAL A 680 4.46 2.44 -24.23
C VAL A 680 3.21 1.73 -23.73
N PHE A 681 3.10 1.58 -22.41
CA PHE A 681 1.92 1.03 -21.74
C PHE A 681 1.21 2.17 -21.01
N VAL A 682 -0.10 2.30 -21.18
CA VAL A 682 -0.95 3.27 -20.47
C VAL A 682 -2.03 2.50 -19.74
N ASP A 683 -2.06 2.55 -18.41
CA ASP A 683 -3.04 1.83 -17.60
C ASP A 683 -3.59 2.66 -16.45
N GLY A 684 -4.77 3.24 -16.65
CA GLY A 684 -5.30 4.27 -15.78
C GLY A 684 -4.23 5.33 -15.56
N SER A 685 -3.76 5.45 -14.32
CA SER A 685 -2.72 6.41 -13.91
C SER A 685 -1.28 6.02 -14.25
N VAL A 686 -0.98 4.80 -14.66
CA VAL A 686 0.39 4.36 -14.96
C VAL A 686 0.74 4.59 -16.44
N ILE A 687 1.93 5.10 -16.69
CA ILE A 687 2.57 5.12 -18.02
C ILE A 687 3.95 4.47 -17.89
N GLU A 688 4.21 3.38 -18.59
CA GLU A 688 5.55 2.79 -18.69
C GLU A 688 6.07 2.92 -20.13
N VAL A 689 7.26 3.48 -20.30
CA VAL A 689 7.93 3.65 -21.60
C VAL A 689 9.20 2.82 -21.63
N PHE A 690 9.33 1.97 -22.65
CA PHE A 690 10.50 1.17 -22.95
C PHE A 690 11.08 1.66 -24.27
N ALA A 691 12.33 2.11 -24.27
CA ALA A 691 13.07 2.51 -25.46
C ALA A 691 14.16 1.47 -25.77
N ASN A 692 14.22 1.00 -27.01
CA ASN A 692 15.23 0.07 -27.52
C ASN A 692 15.41 -1.21 -26.67
N GLU A 693 14.38 -1.60 -25.91
CA GLU A 693 14.42 -2.74 -24.97
C GLU A 693 15.52 -2.62 -23.89
N SER A 694 15.99 -1.40 -23.58
CA SER A 694 17.03 -1.12 -22.58
C SER A 694 16.53 -0.12 -21.53
N ASP A 695 16.19 1.08 -21.99
CA ASP A 695 15.91 2.22 -21.14
C ASP A 695 14.42 2.27 -20.79
N CYS A 696 14.14 2.32 -19.48
CA CYS A 696 12.79 2.31 -18.94
C CYS A 696 12.47 3.63 -18.23
N LEU A 697 11.25 4.13 -18.42
CA LEU A 697 10.73 5.28 -17.70
C LEU A 697 9.27 5.02 -17.30
N THR A 698 9.05 4.88 -16.00
CA THR A 698 7.71 4.75 -15.41
C THR A 698 7.20 6.09 -14.92
N SER A 699 5.92 6.39 -15.09
CA SER A 699 5.32 7.65 -14.66
C SER A 699 3.93 7.43 -14.11
N ARG A 700 3.55 8.27 -13.14
CA ARG A 700 2.16 8.40 -12.67
C ARG A 700 1.50 9.70 -13.10
N VAL A 701 0.26 9.61 -13.57
CA VAL A 701 -0.60 10.74 -13.98
C VAL A 701 -2.03 10.57 -13.47
N TYR A 702 -2.71 11.66 -13.12
CA TYR A 702 -4.07 11.60 -12.57
C TYR A 702 -5.02 12.60 -13.23
N PRO A 703 -5.36 12.43 -14.51
CA PRO A 703 -6.41 13.22 -15.14
C PRO A 703 -7.69 13.19 -14.29
N THR A 704 -8.28 14.36 -14.10
CA THR A 704 -9.51 14.55 -13.33
C THR A 704 -10.75 14.37 -14.20
N ARG A 705 -10.60 14.51 -15.51
CA ARG A 705 -11.72 14.37 -16.44
C ARG A 705 -11.83 12.94 -16.96
N PRO A 706 -13.04 12.34 -16.92
CA PRO A 706 -13.26 10.99 -17.40
C PRO A 706 -13.14 10.85 -18.93
N ASP A 707 -13.15 11.96 -19.67
CA ASP A 707 -13.00 12.00 -21.14
C ASP A 707 -11.54 12.18 -21.61
N SER A 708 -10.57 12.25 -20.69
CA SER A 708 -9.13 12.34 -20.99
C SER A 708 -8.56 11.00 -21.48
N THR A 709 -8.96 10.59 -22.69
CA THR A 709 -8.71 9.26 -23.28
C THR A 709 -8.17 9.30 -24.70
N ASP A 710 -8.11 10.46 -25.35
CA ASP A 710 -7.69 10.58 -26.75
C ASP A 710 -6.16 10.41 -26.91
N LEU A 711 -5.75 10.09 -28.14
CA LEU A 711 -4.35 10.03 -28.55
C LEU A 711 -4.04 10.91 -29.76
N SER A 712 -2.83 11.45 -29.82
CA SER A 712 -2.30 12.11 -31.01
C SER A 712 -0.80 11.96 -31.12
N VAL A 713 -0.27 12.02 -32.35
CA VAL A 713 1.16 12.12 -32.62
C VAL A 713 1.51 13.48 -33.22
N ALA A 714 2.74 13.93 -33.05
CA ALA A 714 3.24 15.16 -33.65
C ALA A 714 4.74 15.07 -33.99
N ALA A 715 5.16 15.89 -34.95
CA ALA A 715 6.56 16.20 -35.18
C ALA A 715 6.84 17.64 -34.75
N ILE A 716 7.96 17.86 -34.06
CA ILE A 716 8.32 19.14 -33.45
C ILE A 716 9.73 19.52 -33.92
N GLY A 717 9.89 20.75 -34.42
CA GLY A 717 11.20 21.32 -34.79
C GLY A 717 11.82 20.77 -36.08
N GLY A 718 11.22 19.75 -36.69
CA GLY A 718 11.64 19.16 -37.96
C GLY A 718 10.72 18.01 -38.38
N ASP A 719 11.17 17.25 -39.38
CA ASP A 719 10.39 16.12 -39.91
C ASP A 719 10.64 14.84 -39.08
N VAL A 720 9.59 14.06 -38.90
CA VAL A 720 9.63 12.73 -38.27
C VAL A 720 9.02 11.71 -39.23
N THR A 721 9.64 10.54 -39.29
CA THR A 721 9.09 9.39 -39.99
C THR A 721 8.70 8.33 -38.96
N ILE A 722 7.42 7.98 -38.93
CA ILE A 722 6.89 6.86 -38.16
C ILE A 722 6.82 5.68 -39.12
N GLU A 723 7.73 4.73 -38.96
CA GLU A 723 7.81 3.53 -39.80
C GLU A 723 6.65 2.60 -39.50
N THR A 724 6.44 2.35 -38.20
CA THR A 724 5.28 1.64 -37.66
C THR A 724 4.80 2.34 -36.40
N LEU A 725 3.48 2.34 -36.20
CA LEU A 725 2.83 2.69 -34.95
C LEU A 725 1.59 1.83 -34.81
N ASP A 726 1.54 1.03 -33.76
CA ASP A 726 0.45 0.13 -33.44
C ASP A 726 -0.09 0.48 -32.06
N VAL A 727 -1.41 0.61 -31.95
CA VAL A 727 -2.13 0.82 -30.69
C VAL A 727 -3.05 -0.36 -30.46
N TRP A 728 -2.89 -1.05 -29.33
CA TRP A 728 -3.80 -2.08 -28.85
C TRP A 728 -4.54 -1.59 -27.61
N GLN A 729 -5.85 -1.76 -27.57
CA GLN A 729 -6.59 -1.74 -26.30
C GLN A 729 -6.30 -3.01 -25.54
N LEU A 730 -5.96 -2.90 -24.25
CA LEU A 730 -5.69 -4.07 -23.42
C LEU A 730 -6.91 -4.45 -22.57
N GLU A 731 -7.16 -5.75 -22.47
CA GLU A 731 -8.13 -6.32 -21.55
C GLU A 731 -7.64 -6.25 -20.09
N SER A 732 -8.57 -6.37 -19.14
CA SER A 732 -8.26 -6.37 -17.71
C SER A 732 -7.50 -7.64 -17.32
N ALA A 733 -6.44 -7.48 -16.53
CA ALA A 733 -5.75 -8.58 -15.85
C ALA A 733 -6.60 -9.24 -14.74
N TRP A 734 -7.68 -8.58 -14.34
CA TRP A 734 -8.62 -9.05 -13.32
C TRP A 734 -9.91 -9.46 -14.04
N PRO A 735 -10.08 -10.75 -14.39
CA PRO A 735 -11.28 -11.20 -15.08
C PRO A 735 -12.51 -10.92 -14.21
N ALA A 736 -13.55 -10.37 -14.83
CA ALA A 736 -14.84 -10.24 -14.15
C ALA A 736 -15.37 -11.65 -13.89
N GLU A 737 -15.75 -11.97 -12.66
CA GLU A 737 -16.62 -13.12 -12.43
C GLU A 737 -17.88 -12.87 -13.26
N ASP A 738 -18.08 -13.67 -14.31
CA ASP A 738 -19.38 -13.77 -14.96
C ASP A 738 -20.38 -14.01 -13.83
N ALA A 739 -21.26 -13.03 -13.60
CA ALA A 739 -22.38 -13.20 -12.69
C ALA A 739 -23.14 -14.42 -13.20
N SER A 740 -22.89 -15.58 -12.59
CA SER A 740 -23.53 -16.83 -12.97
C SER A 740 -25.02 -16.55 -12.94
N GLU A 741 -25.67 -16.61 -14.10
CA GLU A 741 -27.12 -16.50 -14.21
C GLU A 741 -27.74 -17.51 -13.24
N GLY A 742 -28.24 -17.00 -12.10
CA GLY A 742 -28.85 -17.77 -11.02
C GLY A 742 -30.23 -17.25 -10.69
#